data_AF-A0A349JN65-F1
#
_entry.id   AF-A0A349JN65-F1
#
_cell.length_a   1.000
_cell.length_b   1.000
_cell.length_c   1.000
_cell.angle_alpha   90.00
_cell.angle_beta   90.00
_cell.angle_gamma   90.00
#
_symmetry.space_group_name_H-M   'P 1'
#
loop_
_entity.id
_entity.type
_entity.pdbx_description
1 polymer ?
#
loop_
_entity_poly.entity_id
_entity_poly.type
_entity_poly.pdbx_seq_one_letter_code
_entity_poly.pdbx_strand_id
1 'polypeptide(L)'
;LNQIPVTDLSDHLNDFADTAAVISQLDLVICVDTAVAHLAGALGKPVWILLSFVPDWRWMLEREDSPWYPTARLFRQQKPGDWEGVFDRLKTALQEMARTHLPQDRAGTGAQDRAGTGAPPLQSHLLSPAQVEFHIANALKKQGQKAAAIARYAQVIAMNPQHAEAHSYLGYLKQQDGLISEAISHYQQALEINPNQGETNLYLGCALEEQGKVAEAIDYYDRAIQLSSDSPNTHFRLALALLLTGNLERGFAEYEWRWKTQELEPRYFAQPLWDGDDLQGKTILLHPEQGLGDTIHFIRYAALVKQKGGQVIVACHQSLQRLFEGVAGIDHVVSRPKDLPDFQVQAPLMSLPKILGTTWENLPVNIPYLAPPQNAKFLIKPSNQLKVGIVWAGGPLHRKNNDRSCKLTNFMQFLDIPGASFYSLQKDLSPGDSLRDSCASRTLLNQQQISDLSEELGDFADTAAIISQLDLVICVDTAVAHLAGALGKPVWILLSFVPDWRWMLEREDSPWYPTVRLFRQQKAGDWDGVCDRLKTALEHLISTRSQAQPGNAEPEAPPQIQPPQTPPKLTGIGITWPVSVTSGWGIYGMNLTLQLLRNPAWEVALLAPPSISELINPLHKSLLLPLVEKQKLFQELVTANSDKQINCNFPALYALGNNLASSGVENQITSDSQVGVIFFEDTRITAEALEKAKKYSLIIAGSNWNADVLRSYGLTNVAMVNQGIDPAIFHPAPKSNLFGDRFVIFSGGKLEYRKGQDI
;
A
#
# COMPACT_ATOMS: atom_id res chain seq x y z
N LEU A 1 -36.10 20.84 42.67
CA LEU A 1 -35.17 19.93 43.37
C LEU A 1 -35.07 20.25 44.87
N ASN A 2 -34.89 21.52 45.28
CA ASN A 2 -34.84 21.95 46.70
C ASN A 2 -36.10 21.71 47.57
N GLN A 3 -37.13 21.02 47.05
CA GLN A 3 -38.35 20.63 47.79
C GLN A 3 -38.53 19.10 47.86
N ILE A 4 -37.62 18.34 47.28
CA ILE A 4 -37.61 16.88 47.29
C ILE A 4 -36.39 16.47 48.11
N PRO A 5 -36.51 15.56 49.11
CA PRO A 5 -35.39 15.14 49.94
C PRO A 5 -34.43 14.24 49.14
N VAL A 6 -33.68 14.82 48.21
CA VAL A 6 -32.61 14.15 47.46
C VAL A 6 -31.28 14.64 48.01
N THR A 7 -30.51 13.72 48.57
CA THR A 7 -29.12 13.99 48.97
C THR A 7 -28.23 13.86 47.74
N ASP A 8 -27.59 14.95 47.33
CA ASP A 8 -26.58 14.93 46.27
C ASP A 8 -25.26 14.42 46.86
N LEU A 9 -24.73 13.34 46.27
CA LEU A 9 -23.48 12.72 46.69
C LEU A 9 -22.36 12.94 45.68
N SER A 10 -22.55 13.76 44.64
CA SER A 10 -21.61 13.92 43.53
C SER A 10 -20.20 14.33 44.00
N ASP A 11 -20.09 15.22 44.98
CA ASP A 11 -18.82 15.67 45.55
C ASP A 11 -18.07 14.58 46.35
N HIS A 12 -18.73 13.45 46.62
CA HIS A 12 -18.17 12.31 47.35
C HIS A 12 -17.88 11.10 46.45
N LEU A 13 -18.06 11.22 45.13
CA LEU A 13 -17.92 10.14 44.16
C LEU A 13 -16.79 10.45 43.17
N ASN A 14 -15.52 10.32 43.59
CA ASN A 14 -14.38 10.63 42.73
C ASN A 14 -14.01 9.46 41.81
N ASP A 15 -14.31 8.23 42.23
CA ASP A 15 -14.11 7.02 41.45
C ASP A 15 -15.18 5.94 41.74
N PHE A 16 -15.03 4.76 41.12
CA PHE A 16 -15.97 3.66 41.32
C PHE A 16 -15.77 2.91 42.66
N ALA A 17 -14.65 3.09 43.37
CA ALA A 17 -14.49 2.58 44.72
C ALA A 17 -15.33 3.42 45.70
N ASP A 18 -15.30 4.74 45.56
CA ASP A 18 -16.20 5.66 46.28
C ASP A 18 -17.67 5.32 45.98
N THR A 19 -17.99 5.12 44.70
CA THR A 19 -19.34 4.72 44.26
C THR A 19 -19.76 3.37 44.85
N ALA A 20 -18.87 2.38 44.89
CA ALA A 20 -19.13 1.08 45.50
C ALA A 20 -19.36 1.20 47.02
N ALA A 21 -18.56 2.02 47.71
CA ALA A 21 -18.68 2.28 49.13
C ALA A 21 -20.03 2.95 49.47
N VAL A 22 -20.50 3.87 48.63
CA VAL A 22 -21.83 4.47 48.76
C VAL A 22 -22.93 3.44 48.47
N ILE A 23 -22.84 2.71 47.35
CA ILE A 23 -23.81 1.66 47.00
C ILE A 23 -23.93 0.61 48.12
N SER A 24 -22.84 0.29 48.81
CA SER A 24 -22.84 -0.65 49.93
C SER A 24 -23.74 -0.23 51.10
N GLN A 25 -24.01 1.07 51.23
CA GLN A 25 -24.85 1.67 52.28
C GLN A 25 -26.30 1.88 51.85
N LEU A 26 -26.62 1.68 50.57
CA LEU A 26 -27.97 1.81 50.03
C LEU A 26 -28.74 0.49 50.11
N ASP A 27 -30.05 0.59 50.30
CA ASP A 27 -30.98 -0.54 50.27
C ASP A 27 -31.36 -0.94 48.84
N LEU A 28 -31.39 0.04 47.93
CA LEU A 28 -31.75 -0.12 46.53
C LEU A 28 -31.02 0.90 45.66
N VAL A 29 -30.53 0.46 44.50
CA VAL A 29 -30.02 1.34 43.45
C VAL A 29 -31.02 1.37 42.29
N ILE A 30 -31.40 2.55 41.81
CA ILE A 30 -32.25 2.70 40.61
C ILE A 30 -31.46 3.49 39.58
N CYS A 31 -31.27 2.93 38.39
CA CYS A 31 -30.47 3.56 37.34
C CYS A 31 -30.92 3.14 35.94
N VAL A 32 -30.39 3.81 34.92
CA VAL A 32 -30.44 3.32 33.52
C VAL A 32 -29.23 2.44 33.24
N ASP A 33 -29.19 1.78 32.08
CA ASP A 33 -28.07 0.92 31.65
C ASP A 33 -26.73 1.68 31.64
N THR A 34 -25.99 1.58 32.74
CA THR A 34 -24.77 2.32 33.05
C THR A 34 -23.84 1.46 33.89
N ALA A 35 -22.58 1.89 34.03
CA ALA A 35 -21.61 1.22 34.89
C ALA A 35 -22.09 1.07 36.36
N VAL A 36 -22.95 1.98 36.85
CA VAL A 36 -23.55 1.89 38.19
C VAL A 36 -24.49 0.69 38.32
N ALA A 37 -25.24 0.34 37.26
CA ALA A 37 -26.12 -0.82 37.25
C ALA A 37 -25.32 -2.13 37.43
N HIS A 38 -24.21 -2.24 36.71
CA HIS A 38 -23.31 -3.38 36.77
C HIS A 38 -22.56 -3.46 38.09
N LEU A 39 -22.11 -2.31 38.62
CA LEU A 39 -21.42 -2.25 39.91
C LEU A 39 -22.36 -2.68 41.05
N ALA A 40 -23.59 -2.17 41.09
CA ALA A 40 -24.58 -2.56 42.10
C ALA A 40 -24.93 -4.05 42.00
N GLY A 41 -25.17 -4.55 40.79
CA GLY A 41 -25.43 -5.97 40.55
C GLY A 41 -24.26 -6.87 40.96
N ALA A 42 -23.02 -6.46 40.67
CA ALA A 42 -21.81 -7.19 41.05
C ALA A 42 -21.55 -7.17 42.57
N LEU A 43 -21.93 -6.10 43.27
CA LEU A 43 -21.88 -6.01 44.73
C LEU A 43 -23.01 -6.82 45.42
N GLY A 44 -23.90 -7.45 44.66
CA GLY A 44 -25.05 -8.19 45.20
C GLY A 44 -26.08 -7.27 45.85
N LYS A 45 -26.10 -5.98 45.49
CA LYS A 45 -27.11 -5.03 45.96
C LYS A 45 -28.36 -5.10 45.10
N PRO A 46 -29.57 -4.93 45.68
CA PRO A 46 -30.78 -4.74 44.89
C PRO A 46 -30.59 -3.58 43.91
N VAL A 47 -30.84 -3.84 42.62
CA VAL A 47 -30.68 -2.84 41.56
C VAL A 47 -31.83 -2.89 40.56
N TRP A 48 -32.49 -1.77 40.32
CA TRP A 48 -33.59 -1.65 39.37
C TRP A 48 -33.14 -0.85 38.16
N ILE A 49 -33.23 -1.45 36.98
CA ILE A 49 -32.63 -0.93 35.74
C ILE A 49 -33.74 -0.50 34.78
N LEU A 50 -33.73 0.78 34.40
CA LEU A 50 -34.67 1.36 33.45
C LEU A 50 -34.11 1.22 32.03
N LEU A 51 -34.89 0.60 31.15
CA LEU A 51 -34.45 0.16 29.82
C LEU A 51 -35.32 0.73 28.70
N SER A 52 -34.68 1.07 27.58
CA SER A 52 -35.32 1.41 26.30
C SER A 52 -36.10 0.21 25.72
N PHE A 53 -36.99 0.47 24.77
CA PHE A 53 -37.79 -0.58 24.11
C PHE A 53 -36.93 -1.71 23.53
N VAL A 54 -35.82 -1.35 22.88
CA VAL A 54 -34.74 -2.28 22.50
C VAL A 54 -33.54 -1.97 23.40
N PRO A 55 -33.28 -2.78 24.45
CA PRO A 55 -32.12 -2.61 25.31
C PRO A 55 -30.89 -3.31 24.73
N ASP A 56 -29.75 -3.11 25.38
CA ASP A 56 -28.57 -3.93 25.15
C ASP A 56 -28.88 -5.43 25.35
N TRP A 57 -28.23 -6.29 24.55
CA TRP A 57 -28.45 -7.74 24.54
C TRP A 57 -28.31 -8.39 25.93
N ARG A 58 -27.51 -7.81 26.82
CA ARG A 58 -27.30 -8.29 28.20
C ARG A 58 -28.60 -8.37 29.01
N TRP A 59 -29.60 -7.56 28.67
CA TRP A 59 -30.86 -7.47 29.41
C TRP A 59 -31.98 -8.34 28.82
N MET A 60 -31.71 -9.03 27.70
CA MET A 60 -32.65 -9.91 26.98
C MET A 60 -33.95 -9.22 26.56
N LEU A 61 -34.83 -9.88 25.80
CA LEU A 61 -36.07 -9.26 25.32
C LEU A 61 -37.37 -9.66 26.06
N GLU A 62 -37.39 -10.77 26.78
CA GLU A 62 -38.65 -11.32 27.31
C GLU A 62 -38.56 -11.63 28.80
N ARG A 63 -38.02 -10.70 29.59
CA ARG A 63 -37.85 -10.87 31.03
C ARG A 63 -37.72 -9.56 31.79
N GLU A 64 -38.05 -9.62 33.08
CA GLU A 64 -37.95 -8.51 34.04
C GLU A 64 -36.84 -8.72 35.08
N ASP A 65 -36.01 -9.74 34.93
CA ASP A 65 -34.87 -10.06 35.77
C ASP A 65 -33.59 -10.18 34.92
N SER A 66 -32.42 -10.07 35.55
CA SER A 66 -31.15 -10.21 34.82
C SER A 66 -30.59 -11.63 34.94
N PRO A 67 -30.13 -12.25 33.82
CA PRO A 67 -29.37 -13.50 33.90
C PRO A 67 -27.98 -13.31 34.53
N TRP A 68 -27.49 -12.07 34.60
CA TRP A 68 -26.14 -11.74 35.09
C TRP A 68 -26.14 -11.32 36.56
N TYR A 69 -27.22 -10.71 37.02
CA TYR A 69 -27.33 -10.12 38.36
C TYR A 69 -28.62 -10.58 39.03
N PRO A 70 -28.56 -11.56 39.94
CA PRO A 70 -29.76 -12.11 40.59
C PRO A 70 -30.58 -11.07 41.38
N THR A 71 -29.94 -9.98 41.78
CA THR A 71 -30.57 -8.87 42.51
C THR A 71 -31.14 -7.78 41.60
N ALA A 72 -31.02 -7.94 40.28
CA ALA A 72 -31.47 -6.95 39.32
C ALA A 72 -32.92 -7.17 38.88
N ARG A 73 -33.70 -6.08 38.85
CA ARG A 73 -35.04 -6.03 38.26
C ARG A 73 -35.05 -5.04 37.10
N LEU A 74 -35.66 -5.41 35.99
CA LEU A 74 -35.65 -4.66 34.74
C LEU A 74 -37.02 -4.01 34.50
N PHE A 75 -37.01 -2.72 34.21
CA PHE A 75 -38.20 -1.96 33.85
C PHE A 75 -38.05 -1.41 32.44
N ARG A 76 -38.74 -2.02 31.48
CA ARG A 76 -38.57 -1.70 30.07
C ARG A 76 -39.75 -0.98 29.46
N GLN A 77 -39.48 -0.05 28.55
CA GLN A 77 -40.53 0.50 27.69
C GLN A 77 -41.27 -0.62 26.93
N GLN A 78 -42.60 -0.54 26.89
CA GLN A 78 -43.43 -1.47 26.11
C GLN A 78 -43.58 -1.05 24.64
N LYS A 79 -43.24 0.21 24.34
CA LYS A 79 -43.13 0.77 22.99
C LYS A 79 -42.06 1.87 22.99
N PRO A 80 -41.39 2.16 21.86
CA PRO A 80 -40.37 3.21 21.80
C PRO A 80 -40.90 4.54 22.37
N GLY A 81 -40.20 5.08 23.37
CA GLY A 81 -40.52 6.36 24.01
C GLY A 81 -41.47 6.28 25.22
N ASP A 82 -41.97 5.09 25.60
CA ASP A 82 -42.86 4.90 26.76
C ASP A 82 -42.12 4.93 28.10
N TRP A 83 -41.55 6.08 28.45
CA TRP A 83 -40.94 6.28 29.77
C TRP A 83 -41.99 6.46 30.87
N GLU A 84 -43.15 7.05 30.57
CA GLU A 84 -44.23 7.25 31.53
C GLU A 84 -44.71 5.91 32.11
N GLY A 85 -44.99 4.91 31.26
CA GLY A 85 -45.38 3.58 31.71
C GLY A 85 -44.28 2.85 32.51
N VAL A 86 -43.00 3.11 32.19
CA VAL A 86 -41.86 2.60 32.98
C VAL A 86 -41.85 3.20 34.39
N PHE A 87 -42.00 4.53 34.51
CA PHE A 87 -42.01 5.22 35.79
C PHE A 87 -43.23 4.87 36.64
N ASP A 88 -44.40 4.63 36.05
CA ASP A 88 -45.59 4.17 36.79
C ASP A 88 -45.36 2.80 37.42
N ARG A 89 -44.85 1.83 36.66
CA ARG A 89 -44.53 0.50 37.21
C ARG A 89 -43.42 0.56 38.25
N LEU A 90 -42.40 1.39 38.02
CA LEU A 90 -41.35 1.65 39.00
C LEU A 90 -41.92 2.19 40.32
N LYS A 91 -42.82 3.17 40.23
CA LYS A 91 -43.49 3.78 41.39
C LYS A 91 -44.32 2.76 42.15
N THR A 92 -45.10 1.93 41.47
CA THR A 92 -45.86 0.85 42.11
C THR A 92 -44.94 -0.13 42.84
N ALA A 93 -43.85 -0.56 42.20
CA ALA A 93 -42.87 -1.46 42.80
C ALA A 93 -42.19 -0.83 44.03
N LEU A 94 -41.82 0.46 43.98
CA LEU A 94 -41.24 1.17 45.11
C LEU A 94 -42.20 1.27 46.29
N GLN A 95 -43.47 1.56 46.03
CA GLN A 95 -44.50 1.61 47.07
C GLN A 95 -44.72 0.26 47.75
N GLU A 96 -44.62 -0.84 47.00
CA GLU A 96 -44.70 -2.20 47.53
C GLU A 96 -43.47 -2.53 48.40
N MET A 97 -42.27 -2.22 47.91
CA MET A 97 -41.03 -2.41 48.66
C MET A 97 -40.99 -1.58 49.96
N ALA A 98 -41.47 -0.34 49.93
CA ALA A 98 -41.56 0.52 51.11
C ALA A 98 -42.53 -0.03 52.16
N ARG A 99 -43.60 -0.74 51.76
CA ARG A 99 -44.56 -1.37 52.68
C ARG A 99 -43.98 -2.61 53.36
N THR A 100 -43.10 -3.36 52.69
CA THR A 100 -42.50 -4.60 53.22
C THR A 100 -41.24 -4.35 54.07
N HIS A 101 -40.65 -3.16 54.02
CA HIS A 101 -39.47 -2.76 54.81
C HIS A 101 -39.78 -1.99 56.11
N LEU A 102 -41.04 -1.92 56.56
CA LEU A 102 -41.37 -1.42 57.90
C LEU A 102 -40.95 -2.46 58.97
N PRO A 103 -40.32 -2.06 60.08
CA PRO A 103 -39.81 -3.02 61.06
C PRO A 103 -40.97 -3.70 61.82
N GLN A 104 -41.06 -5.03 61.73
CA GLN A 104 -41.73 -5.84 62.76
C GLN A 104 -40.66 -6.29 63.75
N ASP A 105 -40.89 -5.94 65.02
CA ASP A 105 -40.02 -6.22 66.16
C ASP A 105 -39.62 -7.70 66.28
N ARG A 106 -38.34 -7.90 66.61
CA ARG A 106 -37.76 -9.19 66.96
C ARG A 106 -38.39 -9.73 68.25
N ALA A 107 -38.99 -10.92 68.17
CA ALA A 107 -39.08 -11.82 69.32
C ALA A 107 -39.24 -13.29 68.89
N GLY A 108 -38.26 -14.11 69.24
CA GLY A 108 -38.54 -15.44 69.79
C GLY A 108 -38.59 -16.66 68.86
N THR A 109 -37.58 -17.51 69.05
CA THR A 109 -37.67 -18.99 69.15
C THR A 109 -37.75 -19.85 67.89
N GLY A 110 -36.92 -20.91 67.90
CA GLY A 110 -37.30 -22.22 67.35
C GLY A 110 -36.39 -22.77 66.25
N ALA A 111 -35.35 -23.51 66.65
CA ALA A 111 -34.72 -24.48 65.79
C ALA A 111 -35.71 -25.61 65.44
N GLN A 112 -35.75 -26.06 64.18
CA GLN A 112 -36.01 -27.46 63.83
C GLN A 112 -35.67 -27.77 62.36
N ASP A 113 -34.94 -28.87 62.20
CA ASP A 113 -34.55 -29.53 60.95
C ASP A 113 -35.72 -29.82 60.00
N ARG A 114 -35.44 -29.80 58.69
CA ARG A 114 -35.84 -30.88 57.77
C ARG A 114 -35.00 -30.85 56.49
N ALA A 115 -34.37 -32.01 56.24
CA ALA A 115 -33.53 -32.32 55.10
C ALA A 115 -34.33 -32.53 53.79
N GLY A 116 -33.64 -32.31 52.66
CA GLY A 116 -33.86 -33.05 51.42
C GLY A 116 -34.28 -32.22 50.20
N THR A 117 -33.33 -31.87 49.33
CA THR A 117 -33.16 -32.38 47.95
C THR A 117 -32.04 -31.58 47.28
N GLY A 118 -31.05 -32.29 46.71
CA GLY A 118 -29.80 -31.72 46.23
C GLY A 118 -29.96 -30.73 45.08
N ALA A 119 -29.48 -29.51 45.29
CA ALA A 119 -28.91 -28.68 44.23
C ALA A 119 -27.38 -28.82 44.30
N PRO A 120 -26.66 -28.96 43.18
CA PRO A 120 -25.21 -28.98 43.21
C PRO A 120 -24.70 -27.66 43.78
N PRO A 121 -23.57 -27.63 44.51
CA PRO A 121 -23.08 -26.41 45.13
C PRO A 121 -22.79 -25.36 44.04
N LEU A 122 -23.42 -24.19 44.17
CA LEU A 122 -23.09 -22.98 43.40
C LEU A 122 -21.63 -22.62 43.73
N GLN A 123 -20.71 -22.95 42.82
CA GLN A 123 -19.35 -22.41 42.86
C GLN A 123 -19.46 -20.90 42.63
N SER A 124 -19.11 -20.12 43.66
CA SER A 124 -18.85 -18.69 43.53
C SER A 124 -17.70 -18.49 42.55
N HIS A 125 -17.96 -18.03 41.33
CA HIS A 125 -16.92 -17.59 40.41
C HIS A 125 -16.34 -16.25 40.88
N LEU A 126 -15.49 -16.29 41.92
CA LEU A 126 -14.58 -15.20 42.22
C LEU A 126 -13.62 -15.05 41.03
N LEU A 127 -13.50 -13.84 40.48
CA LEU A 127 -12.48 -13.55 39.46
C LEU A 127 -11.10 -13.91 40.03
N SER A 128 -10.32 -14.67 39.29
CA SER A 128 -8.93 -14.93 39.65
C SER A 128 -8.15 -13.61 39.74
N PRO A 129 -7.08 -13.55 40.55
CA PRO A 129 -6.20 -12.38 40.60
C PRO A 129 -5.74 -11.92 39.19
N ALA A 130 -5.46 -12.87 38.29
CA ALA A 130 -5.08 -12.57 36.90
C ALA A 130 -6.21 -11.88 36.12
N GLN A 131 -7.48 -12.29 36.29
CA GLN A 131 -8.62 -11.64 35.65
C GLN A 131 -8.84 -10.23 36.18
N VAL A 132 -8.68 -10.01 37.49
CA VAL A 132 -8.75 -8.67 38.10
C VAL A 132 -7.68 -7.75 37.51
N GLU A 133 -6.43 -8.21 37.49
CA GLU A 133 -5.31 -7.44 36.92
C GLU A 133 -5.50 -7.16 35.42
N PHE A 134 -6.10 -8.10 34.66
CA PHE A 134 -6.41 -7.90 33.24
C PHE A 134 -7.48 -6.82 33.01
N HIS A 135 -8.51 -6.77 33.85
CA HIS A 135 -9.52 -5.70 33.77
C HIS A 135 -8.93 -4.33 34.13
N ILE A 136 -8.05 -4.27 35.14
CA ILE A 136 -7.31 -3.04 35.50
C ILE A 136 -6.44 -2.58 34.32
N ALA A 137 -5.69 -3.50 33.70
CA ALA A 137 -4.85 -3.20 32.54
C ALA A 137 -5.66 -2.62 31.37
N ASN A 138 -6.85 -3.16 31.10
CA ASN A 138 -7.76 -2.66 30.07
C ASN A 138 -8.31 -1.25 30.40
N ALA A 139 -8.64 -0.98 31.66
CA ALA A 139 -9.09 0.34 32.08
C ALA A 139 -7.97 1.40 31.92
N LEU A 140 -6.75 1.07 32.37
CA LEU A 140 -5.58 1.95 32.23
C LEU A 140 -5.25 2.23 30.76
N LYS A 141 -5.34 1.20 29.89
CA LYS A 141 -5.19 1.35 28.44
C LYS A 141 -6.20 2.36 27.87
N LYS A 142 -7.47 2.23 28.24
CA LYS A 142 -8.54 3.15 27.78
C LYS A 142 -8.36 4.59 28.28
N GLN A 143 -7.74 4.77 29.45
CA GLN A 143 -7.40 6.08 30.00
C GLN A 143 -6.11 6.68 29.40
N GLY A 144 -5.44 5.97 28.49
CA GLY A 144 -4.17 6.41 27.91
C GLY A 144 -2.97 6.29 28.87
N GLN A 145 -3.13 5.66 30.03
CA GLN A 145 -2.04 5.41 30.99
C GLN A 145 -1.18 4.22 30.55
N LYS A 146 -0.48 4.41 29.43
CA LYS A 146 0.22 3.35 28.70
C LYS A 146 1.23 2.57 29.55
N ALA A 147 2.12 3.26 30.26
CA ALA A 147 3.14 2.62 31.09
C ALA A 147 2.54 1.76 32.21
N ALA A 148 1.47 2.25 32.86
CA ALA A 148 0.76 1.52 33.89
C ALA A 148 0.04 0.29 33.32
N ALA A 149 -0.59 0.42 32.15
CA ALA A 149 -1.23 -0.70 31.46
C ALA A 149 -0.22 -1.80 31.08
N ILE A 150 0.95 -1.44 30.54
CA ILE A 150 2.04 -2.38 30.22
C ILE A 150 2.45 -3.18 31.47
N ALA A 151 2.68 -2.50 32.59
CA ALA A 151 3.07 -3.16 33.84
C ALA A 151 2.00 -4.16 34.30
N ARG A 152 0.71 -3.82 34.16
CA ARG A 152 -0.41 -4.68 34.57
C ARG A 152 -0.58 -5.87 33.63
N TYR A 153 -0.49 -5.71 32.31
CA TYR A 153 -0.49 -6.86 31.40
C TYR A 153 0.68 -7.81 31.64
N ALA A 154 1.87 -7.29 31.95
CA ALA A 154 3.02 -8.13 32.31
C ALA A 154 2.77 -8.94 33.61
N GLN A 155 2.09 -8.35 34.60
CA GLN A 155 1.68 -9.07 35.81
C GLN A 155 0.65 -10.16 35.52
N VAL A 156 -0.33 -9.89 34.63
CA VAL A 156 -1.30 -10.90 34.19
C VAL A 156 -0.58 -12.11 33.56
N ILE A 157 0.39 -11.85 32.68
CA ILE A 157 1.18 -12.90 32.03
C ILE A 157 2.04 -13.66 33.03
N ALA A 158 2.62 -12.98 34.03
CA ALA A 158 3.40 -13.64 35.08
C ALA A 158 2.53 -14.56 35.96
N MET A 159 1.27 -14.19 36.21
CA MET A 159 0.30 -15.01 36.96
C MET A 159 -0.29 -16.14 36.11
N ASN A 160 -0.54 -15.87 34.82
CA ASN A 160 -1.09 -16.81 33.85
C ASN A 160 -0.38 -16.65 32.50
N PRO A 161 0.68 -17.42 32.24
CA PRO A 161 1.40 -17.38 30.96
C PRO A 161 0.56 -17.79 29.75
N GLN A 162 -0.60 -18.44 29.94
CA GLN A 162 -1.52 -18.82 28.88
C GLN A 162 -2.66 -17.82 28.68
N HIS A 163 -2.49 -16.56 29.10
CA HIS A 163 -3.51 -15.52 28.88
C HIS A 163 -3.30 -14.82 27.53
N ALA A 164 -3.96 -15.33 26.49
CA ALA A 164 -3.75 -14.89 25.11
C ALA A 164 -4.03 -13.39 24.88
N GLU A 165 -5.11 -12.86 25.44
CA GLU A 165 -5.51 -11.45 25.29
C GLU A 165 -4.54 -10.50 25.98
N ALA A 166 -3.93 -10.90 27.10
CA ALA A 166 -2.92 -10.11 27.79
C ALA A 166 -1.64 -10.00 26.94
N HIS A 167 -1.22 -11.11 26.31
CA HIS A 167 -0.16 -11.08 25.30
C HIS A 167 -0.52 -10.17 24.12
N SER A 168 -1.74 -10.29 23.57
CA SER A 168 -2.21 -9.45 22.45
C SER A 168 -2.15 -7.96 22.78
N TYR A 169 -2.71 -7.52 23.91
CA TYR A 169 -2.70 -6.10 24.28
C TYR A 169 -1.34 -5.59 24.74
N LEU A 170 -0.49 -6.43 25.33
CA LEU A 170 0.90 -6.04 25.61
C LEU A 170 1.66 -5.83 24.30
N GLY A 171 1.49 -6.72 23.32
CA GLY A 171 2.05 -6.56 21.97
C GLY A 171 1.60 -5.25 21.32
N TYR A 172 0.31 -4.92 21.40
CA TYR A 172 -0.25 -3.66 20.90
C TYR A 172 0.41 -2.42 21.50
N LEU A 173 0.56 -2.38 22.82
CA LEU A 173 1.19 -1.23 23.48
C LEU A 173 2.69 -1.14 23.15
N LYS A 174 3.37 -2.28 23.05
CA LYS A 174 4.79 -2.35 22.63
C LYS A 174 5.00 -1.88 21.20
N GLN A 175 4.11 -2.24 20.28
CA GLN A 175 4.12 -1.74 18.91
C GLN A 175 3.97 -0.22 18.88
N GLN A 176 3.03 0.33 19.67
CA GLN A 176 2.90 1.78 19.80
C GLN A 176 4.13 2.47 20.41
N ASP A 177 5.01 1.75 21.13
CA ASP A 177 6.30 2.26 21.65
C ASP A 177 7.46 2.10 20.63
N GLY A 178 7.18 1.58 19.43
CA GLY A 178 8.20 1.28 18.42
C GLY A 178 9.00 0.00 18.71
N LEU A 179 8.63 -0.78 19.74
CA LEU A 179 9.27 -2.05 20.09
C LEU A 179 8.69 -3.20 19.26
N ILE A 180 8.84 -3.10 17.93
CA ILE A 180 8.12 -3.94 16.96
C ILE A 180 8.45 -5.43 17.10
N SER A 181 9.73 -5.77 17.32
CA SER A 181 10.15 -7.18 17.49
C SER A 181 9.56 -7.82 18.76
N GLU A 182 9.48 -7.07 19.86
CA GLU A 182 8.81 -7.53 21.08
C GLU A 182 7.30 -7.70 20.85
N ALA A 183 6.68 -6.76 20.14
CA ALA A 183 5.27 -6.83 19.81
C ALA A 183 4.91 -8.09 19.00
N ILE A 184 5.70 -8.39 17.95
CA ILE A 184 5.53 -9.60 17.13
C ILE A 184 5.62 -10.86 17.98
N SER A 185 6.61 -10.95 18.87
CA SER A 185 6.75 -12.10 19.78
C SER A 185 5.51 -12.27 20.65
N HIS A 186 5.00 -11.19 21.25
CA HIS A 186 3.78 -11.24 22.05
C HIS A 186 2.54 -11.65 21.23
N TYR A 187 2.36 -11.14 20.01
CA TYR A 187 1.25 -11.57 19.16
C TYR A 187 1.35 -13.04 18.75
N GLN A 188 2.55 -13.53 18.43
CA GLN A 188 2.78 -14.93 18.12
C GLN A 188 2.42 -15.82 19.31
N GLN A 189 2.86 -15.47 20.52
CA GLN A 189 2.46 -16.18 21.74
C GLN A 189 0.95 -16.16 21.95
N ALA A 190 0.28 -15.01 21.74
CA ALA A 190 -1.17 -14.92 21.83
C ALA A 190 -1.89 -15.86 20.84
N LEU A 191 -1.38 -15.97 19.60
CA LEU A 191 -1.95 -16.85 18.57
C LEU A 191 -1.57 -18.33 18.75
N GLU A 192 -0.44 -18.64 19.36
CA GLU A 192 -0.10 -20.01 19.79
C GLU A 192 -1.06 -20.50 20.87
N ILE A 193 -1.43 -19.63 21.82
CA ILE A 193 -2.39 -19.95 22.88
C ILE A 193 -3.81 -20.02 22.34
N ASN A 194 -4.23 -19.03 21.55
CA ASN A 194 -5.57 -18.97 20.95
C ASN A 194 -5.47 -18.47 19.49
N PRO A 195 -5.50 -19.39 18.51
CA PRO A 195 -5.40 -19.06 17.08
C PRO A 195 -6.57 -18.23 16.53
N ASN A 196 -7.73 -18.25 17.19
CA ASN A 196 -8.98 -17.67 16.68
C ASN A 196 -9.19 -16.21 17.13
N GLN A 197 -8.12 -15.44 17.26
CA GLN A 197 -8.19 -14.02 17.62
C GLN A 197 -8.00 -13.13 16.38
N GLY A 198 -9.10 -12.70 15.76
CA GLY A 198 -9.06 -11.86 14.56
C GLY A 198 -8.32 -10.54 14.78
N GLU A 199 -8.54 -9.89 15.93
CA GLU A 199 -7.86 -8.64 16.28
C GLU A 199 -6.33 -8.83 16.42
N THR A 200 -5.88 -9.93 17.01
CA THR A 200 -4.44 -10.24 17.12
C THR A 200 -3.81 -10.53 15.77
N ASN A 201 -4.52 -11.22 14.86
CA ASN A 201 -4.05 -11.42 13.49
C ASN A 201 -3.89 -10.08 12.76
N LEU A 202 -4.86 -9.15 12.90
CA LEU A 202 -4.73 -7.78 12.37
C LEU A 202 -3.49 -7.07 12.93
N TYR A 203 -3.29 -7.10 14.26
CA TYR A 203 -2.15 -6.43 14.89
C TYR A 203 -0.80 -7.02 14.48
N LEU A 204 -0.68 -8.34 14.39
CA LEU A 204 0.51 -9.00 13.88
C LEU A 204 0.79 -8.64 12.42
N GLY A 205 -0.25 -8.62 11.57
CA GLY A 205 -0.12 -8.16 10.19
C GLY A 205 0.44 -6.73 10.10
N CYS A 206 -0.10 -5.80 10.89
CA CYS A 206 0.40 -4.42 10.96
C CYS A 206 1.87 -4.35 11.43
N ALA A 207 2.25 -5.12 12.44
CA ALA A 207 3.63 -5.14 12.92
C ALA A 207 4.61 -5.74 11.90
N LEU A 208 4.18 -6.74 11.13
CA LEU A 208 4.95 -7.29 10.01
C LEU A 208 5.08 -6.30 8.85
N GLU A 209 4.01 -5.55 8.53
CA GLU A 209 4.04 -4.46 7.56
C GLU A 209 5.11 -3.43 7.95
N GLU A 210 5.16 -3.00 9.21
CA GLU A 210 6.16 -2.05 9.73
C GLU A 210 7.61 -2.58 9.64
N GLN A 211 7.81 -3.91 9.62
CA GLN A 211 9.11 -4.54 9.36
C GLN A 211 9.41 -4.74 7.86
N GLY A 212 8.55 -4.27 6.96
CA GLY A 212 8.68 -4.50 5.51
C GLY A 212 8.27 -5.90 5.06
N LYS A 213 7.77 -6.76 5.96
CA LYS A 213 7.32 -8.13 5.67
C LYS A 213 5.87 -8.15 5.18
N VAL A 214 5.59 -7.35 4.14
CA VAL A 214 4.23 -7.09 3.66
C VAL A 214 3.56 -8.35 3.12
N ALA A 215 4.29 -9.23 2.44
CA ALA A 215 3.74 -10.50 1.94
C ALA A 215 3.23 -11.40 3.09
N GLU A 216 3.98 -11.49 4.19
CA GLU A 216 3.53 -12.24 5.37
C GLU A 216 2.33 -11.55 6.05
N ALA A 217 2.30 -10.21 6.08
CA ALA A 217 1.19 -9.46 6.66
C ALA A 217 -0.16 -9.77 5.99
N ILE A 218 -0.18 -9.97 4.67
CA ILE A 218 -1.37 -10.32 3.89
C ILE A 218 -2.01 -11.61 4.42
N ASP A 219 -1.21 -12.65 4.70
CA ASP A 219 -1.72 -13.92 5.24
C ASP A 219 -2.46 -13.73 6.58
N TYR A 220 -1.94 -12.86 7.44
CA TYR A 220 -2.57 -12.57 8.73
C TYR A 220 -3.82 -11.71 8.58
N TYR A 221 -3.85 -10.75 7.65
CA TYR A 221 -5.08 -10.02 7.35
C TYR A 221 -6.17 -10.93 6.79
N ASP A 222 -5.81 -11.88 5.92
CA ASP A 222 -6.74 -12.87 5.38
C ASP A 222 -7.32 -13.76 6.49
N ARG A 223 -6.49 -14.21 7.44
CA ARG A 223 -6.96 -14.95 8.63
C ARG A 223 -7.87 -14.09 9.50
N ALA A 224 -7.54 -12.82 9.72
CA ALA A 224 -8.37 -11.91 10.50
C ALA A 224 -9.76 -11.74 9.87
N ILE A 225 -9.84 -11.62 8.53
CA ILE A 225 -11.11 -11.52 7.78
C ILE A 225 -11.88 -12.83 7.81
N GLN A 226 -11.21 -13.99 7.73
CA GLN A 226 -11.86 -15.30 7.88
C GLN A 226 -12.53 -15.47 9.25
N LEU A 227 -11.93 -14.90 10.30
CA LEU A 227 -12.48 -14.92 11.66
C LEU A 227 -13.56 -13.85 11.89
N SER A 228 -13.44 -12.69 11.24
CA SER A 228 -14.41 -11.60 11.29
C SER A 228 -14.52 -10.89 9.95
N SER A 229 -15.51 -11.31 9.16
CA SER A 229 -15.72 -10.82 7.78
C SER A 229 -16.25 -9.39 7.71
N ASP A 230 -16.65 -8.79 8.83
CA ASP A 230 -17.12 -7.40 8.91
C ASP A 230 -16.14 -6.54 9.70
N SER A 231 -14.89 -6.51 9.23
CA SER A 231 -13.82 -5.71 9.82
C SER A 231 -13.28 -4.67 8.82
N PRO A 232 -13.92 -3.48 8.70
CA PRO A 232 -13.51 -2.46 7.74
C PRO A 232 -12.03 -2.09 7.79
N ASN A 233 -11.47 -1.97 9.00
CA ASN A 233 -10.06 -1.65 9.18
C ASN A 233 -9.15 -2.77 8.66
N THR A 234 -9.51 -4.04 8.84
CA THR A 234 -8.72 -5.17 8.34
C THR A 234 -8.76 -5.25 6.82
N HIS A 235 -9.95 -5.10 6.22
CA HIS A 235 -10.08 -5.03 4.76
C HIS A 235 -9.29 -3.86 4.17
N PHE A 236 -9.33 -2.69 4.81
CA PHE A 236 -8.57 -1.53 4.35
C PHE A 236 -7.05 -1.74 4.46
N ARG A 237 -6.56 -2.38 5.53
CA ARG A 237 -5.13 -2.75 5.66
C ARG A 237 -4.70 -3.76 4.61
N LEU A 238 -5.51 -4.79 4.40
CA LEU A 238 -5.30 -5.77 3.35
C LEU A 238 -5.23 -5.10 1.97
N ALA A 239 -6.16 -4.19 1.67
CA ALA A 239 -6.18 -3.45 0.42
C ALA A 239 -4.85 -2.72 0.15
N LEU A 240 -4.35 -1.97 1.14
CA LEU A 240 -3.08 -1.25 1.03
C LEU A 240 -1.89 -2.20 0.82
N ALA A 241 -1.85 -3.32 1.54
CA ALA A 241 -0.79 -4.32 1.41
C ALA A 241 -0.82 -5.03 0.03
N LEU A 242 -2.01 -5.37 -0.46
CA LEU A 242 -2.21 -5.95 -1.79
C LEU A 242 -1.79 -4.98 -2.90
N LEU A 243 -2.18 -3.71 -2.79
CA LEU A 243 -1.78 -2.68 -3.75
C LEU A 243 -0.26 -2.47 -3.74
N LEU A 244 0.36 -2.43 -2.55
CA LEU A 244 1.80 -2.24 -2.37
C LEU A 244 2.62 -3.42 -2.95
N THR A 245 2.07 -4.63 -2.92
CA THR A 245 2.66 -5.84 -3.50
C THR A 245 2.23 -6.09 -4.96
N GLY A 246 1.36 -5.24 -5.50
CA GLY A 246 0.99 -5.24 -6.91
C GLY A 246 -0.20 -6.12 -7.31
N ASN A 247 -0.95 -6.64 -6.35
CA ASN A 247 -2.25 -7.26 -6.61
C ASN A 247 -3.33 -6.17 -6.74
N LEU A 248 -3.34 -5.50 -7.90
CA LEU A 248 -4.18 -4.33 -8.15
C LEU A 248 -5.69 -4.66 -8.11
N GLU A 249 -6.10 -5.76 -8.73
CA GLU A 249 -7.51 -6.14 -8.83
C GLU A 249 -8.13 -6.38 -7.44
N ARG A 250 -7.54 -7.29 -6.65
CA ARG A 250 -8.01 -7.56 -5.29
C ARG A 250 -7.79 -6.35 -4.38
N GLY A 251 -6.66 -5.66 -4.53
CA GLY A 251 -6.33 -4.47 -3.77
C GLY A 251 -7.39 -3.38 -3.89
N PHE A 252 -7.80 -3.02 -5.11
CA PHE A 252 -8.87 -2.04 -5.33
C PHE A 252 -10.25 -2.54 -4.92
N ALA A 253 -10.53 -3.85 -5.04
CA ALA A 253 -11.77 -4.43 -4.54
C ALA A 253 -11.91 -4.26 -3.01
N GLU A 254 -10.85 -4.61 -2.26
CA GLU A 254 -10.80 -4.46 -0.80
C GLU A 254 -10.74 -2.98 -0.38
N TYR A 255 -10.18 -2.10 -1.22
CA TYR A 255 -10.07 -0.67 -0.94
C TYR A 255 -11.44 0.03 -0.78
N GLU A 256 -12.52 -0.55 -1.31
CA GLU A 256 -13.88 -0.02 -1.12
C GLU A 256 -14.36 -0.12 0.34
N TRP A 257 -13.77 -0.98 1.17
CA TRP A 257 -14.08 -1.04 2.59
C TRP A 257 -13.68 0.22 3.36
N ARG A 258 -12.88 1.11 2.76
CA ARG A 258 -12.54 2.43 3.33
C ARG A 258 -13.78 3.23 3.74
N TRP A 259 -14.88 3.08 3.01
CA TRP A 259 -16.17 3.76 3.30
C TRP A 259 -16.84 3.32 4.59
N LYS A 260 -16.45 2.14 5.13
CA LYS A 260 -16.94 1.62 6.40
C LYS A 260 -15.96 1.86 7.56
N THR A 261 -14.81 2.46 7.30
CA THR A 261 -13.84 2.84 8.35
C THR A 261 -14.28 4.15 8.99
N GLN A 262 -13.78 4.42 10.20
CA GLN A 262 -14.02 5.71 10.90
C GLN A 262 -13.15 6.85 10.35
N GLU A 263 -12.30 6.59 9.35
CA GLU A 263 -11.30 7.54 8.86
C GLU A 263 -11.84 8.50 7.79
N LEU A 264 -12.98 8.15 7.16
CA LEU A 264 -13.57 8.93 6.08
C LEU A 264 -15.01 9.28 6.41
N GLU A 265 -15.34 10.56 6.28
CA GLU A 265 -16.72 11.05 6.33
C GLU A 265 -17.36 10.87 4.95
N PRO A 266 -18.40 10.03 4.81
CA PRO A 266 -19.03 9.81 3.52
C PRO A 266 -19.71 11.08 3.02
N ARG A 267 -19.52 11.40 1.74
CA ARG A 267 -20.35 12.40 1.07
C ARG A 267 -21.62 11.73 0.58
N TYR A 268 -22.74 12.15 1.15
CA TYR A 268 -24.05 11.62 0.78
C TYR A 268 -24.62 12.43 -0.38
N PHE A 269 -24.69 11.80 -1.55
CA PHE A 269 -25.46 12.28 -2.70
C PHE A 269 -26.70 11.41 -2.86
N ALA A 270 -27.82 12.00 -3.29
CA ALA A 270 -29.03 11.23 -3.58
C ALA A 270 -28.90 10.39 -4.86
N GLN A 271 -28.01 10.82 -5.76
CA GLN A 271 -27.71 10.16 -7.02
C GLN A 271 -26.93 8.86 -6.81
N PRO A 272 -27.22 7.82 -7.60
CA PRO A 272 -26.55 6.53 -7.49
C PRO A 272 -25.06 6.60 -7.85
N LEU A 273 -24.29 5.66 -7.28
CA LEU A 273 -22.93 5.41 -7.70
C LEU A 273 -22.91 4.87 -9.14
N TRP A 274 -21.95 5.35 -9.93
CA TRP A 274 -21.67 4.82 -11.25
C TRP A 274 -20.88 3.51 -11.15
N ASP A 275 -21.25 2.52 -11.94
CA ASP A 275 -20.75 1.15 -11.92
C ASP A 275 -19.79 0.83 -13.09
N GLY A 276 -19.57 1.77 -14.00
CA GLY A 276 -18.66 1.61 -15.15
C GLY A 276 -19.36 1.46 -16.49
N ASP A 277 -20.69 1.39 -16.50
CA ASP A 277 -21.51 1.32 -17.71
C ASP A 277 -21.38 2.58 -18.58
N ASP A 278 -21.75 2.47 -19.86
CA ASP A 278 -21.81 3.63 -20.74
C ASP A 278 -22.78 4.68 -20.18
N LEU A 279 -22.32 5.93 -20.17
CA LEU A 279 -23.07 7.04 -19.58
C LEU A 279 -24.29 7.44 -20.43
N GLN A 280 -24.30 7.12 -21.73
CA GLN A 280 -25.42 7.39 -22.64
C GLN A 280 -25.93 8.84 -22.58
N GLY A 281 -25.00 9.80 -22.49
CA GLY A 281 -25.29 11.23 -22.38
C GLY A 281 -25.56 11.74 -20.95
N LYS A 282 -25.60 10.86 -19.94
CA LYS A 282 -25.75 11.27 -18.52
C LYS A 282 -24.56 12.12 -18.07
N THR A 283 -24.84 12.99 -17.11
CA THR A 283 -23.86 13.79 -16.39
C THR A 283 -23.40 13.04 -15.14
N ILE A 284 -22.08 12.84 -15.03
CA ILE A 284 -21.41 12.21 -13.90
C ILE A 284 -20.65 13.23 -13.05
N LEU A 285 -20.78 13.13 -11.73
CA LEU A 285 -19.94 13.83 -10.78
C LEU A 285 -18.77 12.95 -10.32
N LEU A 286 -17.54 13.36 -10.59
CA LEU A 286 -16.35 12.83 -9.95
C LEU A 286 -16.01 13.71 -8.74
N HIS A 287 -15.81 13.11 -7.57
CA HIS A 287 -15.54 13.86 -6.34
C HIS A 287 -14.38 13.26 -5.54
N PRO A 288 -13.64 14.11 -4.80
CA PRO A 288 -12.49 13.68 -4.02
C PRO A 288 -12.93 13.23 -2.63
N GLU A 289 -12.28 12.19 -2.13
CA GLU A 289 -12.47 11.66 -0.79
C GLU A 289 -11.23 11.82 0.12
N GLN A 290 -10.06 12.14 -0.46
CA GLN A 290 -8.77 12.20 0.25
C GLN A 290 -7.98 13.47 -0.09
N GLY A 291 -6.66 13.44 0.08
CA GLY A 291 -5.80 14.61 -0.01
C GLY A 291 -5.65 15.16 -1.42
N LEU A 292 -4.98 16.31 -1.52
CA LEU A 292 -4.71 16.98 -2.80
C LEU A 292 -3.84 16.12 -3.73
N GLY A 293 -2.89 15.36 -3.16
CA GLY A 293 -2.05 14.42 -3.91
C GLY A 293 -2.85 13.29 -4.54
N ASP A 294 -3.77 12.68 -3.79
CA ASP A 294 -4.67 11.64 -4.30
C ASP A 294 -5.57 12.18 -5.41
N THR A 295 -6.11 13.38 -5.20
CA THR A 295 -6.95 14.06 -6.18
C THR A 295 -6.18 14.30 -7.49
N ILE A 296 -4.93 14.79 -7.42
CA ILE A 296 -4.04 14.97 -8.58
C ILE A 296 -3.67 13.62 -9.23
N HIS A 297 -3.50 12.56 -8.42
CA HIS A 297 -3.14 11.25 -8.94
C HIS A 297 -4.27 10.63 -9.75
N PHE A 298 -5.49 10.62 -9.20
CA PHE A 298 -6.64 9.91 -9.78
C PHE A 298 -7.44 10.73 -10.81
N ILE A 299 -7.23 12.04 -10.90
CA ILE A 299 -7.90 12.84 -11.95
C ILE A 299 -7.58 12.36 -13.38
N ARG A 300 -6.48 11.61 -13.56
CA ARG A 300 -6.12 10.96 -14.83
C ARG A 300 -7.21 10.06 -15.41
N TYR A 301 -8.10 9.54 -14.58
CA TYR A 301 -9.22 8.71 -15.04
C TYR A 301 -10.35 9.52 -15.69
N ALA A 302 -10.39 10.85 -15.53
CA ALA A 302 -11.46 11.68 -16.09
C ALA A 302 -11.60 11.52 -17.62
N ALA A 303 -10.47 11.39 -18.34
CA ALA A 303 -10.47 11.14 -19.78
C ALA A 303 -11.11 9.78 -20.14
N LEU A 304 -10.87 8.74 -19.34
CA LEU A 304 -11.46 7.41 -19.54
C LEU A 304 -12.96 7.42 -19.22
N VAL A 305 -13.37 8.15 -18.19
CA VAL A 305 -14.80 8.37 -17.88
C VAL A 305 -15.48 9.11 -19.02
N LYS A 306 -14.85 10.14 -19.59
CA LYS A 306 -15.40 10.88 -20.73
C LYS A 306 -15.66 10.00 -21.95
N GLN A 307 -14.79 9.01 -22.19
CA GLN A 307 -14.94 8.06 -23.30
C GLN A 307 -16.19 7.18 -23.18
N LYS A 308 -16.80 7.08 -22.00
CA LYS A 308 -18.09 6.40 -21.77
C LYS A 308 -19.31 7.19 -22.27
N GLY A 309 -19.11 8.34 -22.90
CA GLY A 309 -20.14 9.05 -23.66
C GLY A 309 -21.09 9.90 -22.84
N GLY A 310 -20.58 10.67 -21.86
CA GLY A 310 -21.38 11.56 -21.01
C GLY A 310 -20.72 12.93 -20.74
N GLN A 311 -21.31 13.71 -19.83
CA GLN A 311 -20.71 14.95 -19.31
C GLN A 311 -20.03 14.68 -17.97
N VAL A 312 -18.80 15.16 -17.80
CA VAL A 312 -17.97 14.94 -16.61
C VAL A 312 -17.82 16.23 -15.83
N ILE A 313 -18.40 16.25 -14.63
CA ILE A 313 -18.21 17.30 -13.63
C ILE A 313 -17.20 16.81 -12.61
N VAL A 314 -16.22 17.63 -12.25
CA VAL A 314 -15.26 17.32 -11.21
C VAL A 314 -15.39 18.31 -10.07
N ALA A 315 -15.72 17.80 -8.88
CA ALA A 315 -15.57 18.56 -7.65
C ALA A 315 -14.09 18.53 -7.21
N CYS A 316 -13.54 19.63 -6.71
CA CYS A 316 -12.18 19.67 -6.17
C CYS A 316 -12.00 20.72 -5.07
N HIS A 317 -10.87 20.69 -4.36
CA HIS A 317 -10.49 21.79 -3.49
C HIS A 317 -10.20 23.07 -4.30
N GLN A 318 -10.44 24.26 -3.75
CA GLN A 318 -10.23 25.54 -4.46
C GLN A 318 -8.80 25.69 -5.01
N SER A 319 -7.80 25.17 -4.30
CA SER A 319 -6.39 25.20 -4.72
C SER A 319 -6.08 24.37 -5.97
N LEU A 320 -7.01 23.51 -6.43
CA LEU A 320 -6.86 22.67 -7.62
C LEU A 320 -7.71 23.15 -8.79
N GLN A 321 -8.68 24.05 -8.56
CA GLN A 321 -9.70 24.41 -9.56
C GLN A 321 -9.08 24.86 -10.89
N ARG A 322 -8.21 25.88 -10.82
CA ARG A 322 -7.53 26.46 -11.99
C ARG A 322 -6.66 25.45 -12.75
N LEU A 323 -6.10 24.47 -12.04
CA LEU A 323 -5.28 23.42 -12.63
C LEU A 323 -6.15 22.38 -13.37
N PHE A 324 -7.33 22.08 -12.84
CA PHE A 324 -8.24 21.06 -13.39
C PHE A 324 -9.05 21.57 -14.58
N GLU A 325 -9.22 22.89 -14.74
CA GLU A 325 -9.87 23.49 -15.91
C GLU A 325 -9.19 23.12 -17.24
N GLY A 326 -7.90 22.74 -17.21
CA GLY A 326 -7.14 22.32 -18.38
C GLY A 326 -7.05 20.80 -18.60
N VAL A 327 -7.72 19.98 -17.78
CA VAL A 327 -7.62 18.51 -17.88
C VAL A 327 -8.53 17.97 -18.98
N ALA A 328 -7.95 17.16 -19.86
CA ALA A 328 -8.71 16.49 -20.92
C ALA A 328 -9.81 15.59 -20.34
N GLY A 329 -11.03 15.73 -20.88
CA GLY A 329 -12.18 14.92 -20.50
C GLY A 329 -13.03 15.50 -19.36
N ILE A 330 -12.65 16.63 -18.77
CA ILE A 330 -13.50 17.36 -17.83
C ILE A 330 -14.30 18.43 -18.57
N ASP A 331 -15.63 18.46 -18.37
CA ASP A 331 -16.49 19.49 -18.94
C ASP A 331 -16.69 20.67 -17.97
N HIS A 332 -16.79 20.38 -16.66
CA HIS A 332 -16.98 21.39 -15.61
C HIS A 332 -16.17 21.08 -14.36
N VAL A 333 -15.54 22.10 -13.77
CA VAL A 333 -14.83 22.01 -12.49
C VAL A 333 -15.56 22.85 -11.45
N VAL A 334 -15.78 22.28 -10.27
CA VAL A 334 -16.53 22.92 -9.17
C VAL A 334 -15.74 22.84 -7.87
N SER A 335 -15.53 23.99 -7.21
CA SER A 335 -14.83 24.03 -5.92
C SER A 335 -15.75 24.29 -4.71
N ARG A 336 -16.95 24.81 -4.95
CA ARG A 336 -17.93 25.13 -3.90
C ARG A 336 -19.17 24.26 -4.07
N PRO A 337 -19.64 23.54 -3.04
CA PRO A 337 -20.82 22.67 -3.15
C PRO A 337 -22.07 23.36 -3.69
N LYS A 338 -22.26 24.65 -3.40
CA LYS A 338 -23.39 25.45 -3.88
C LYS A 338 -23.40 25.73 -5.39
N ASP A 339 -22.26 25.58 -6.05
CA ASP A 339 -22.12 25.84 -7.49
C ASP A 339 -22.23 24.54 -8.31
N LEU A 340 -22.55 23.41 -7.64
CA LEU A 340 -22.63 22.10 -8.26
C LEU A 340 -23.84 22.02 -9.20
N PRO A 341 -23.64 21.81 -10.52
CA PRO A 341 -24.74 21.58 -11.45
C PRO A 341 -25.46 20.26 -11.15
N ASP A 342 -26.65 20.08 -11.72
CA ASP A 342 -27.35 18.80 -11.65
C ASP A 342 -26.55 17.69 -12.34
N PHE A 343 -26.53 16.51 -11.72
CA PHE A 343 -25.91 15.29 -12.23
C PHE A 343 -26.81 14.09 -11.97
N GLN A 344 -26.63 12.99 -12.71
CA GLN A 344 -27.47 11.79 -12.60
C GLN A 344 -26.75 10.61 -11.94
N VAL A 345 -25.42 10.54 -12.02
CA VAL A 345 -24.60 9.50 -11.39
C VAL A 345 -23.34 10.10 -10.78
N GLN A 346 -22.71 9.41 -9.83
CA GLN A 346 -21.50 9.91 -9.18
C GLN A 346 -20.46 8.82 -8.95
N ALA A 347 -19.19 9.19 -8.90
CA ALA A 347 -18.10 8.27 -8.56
C ALA A 347 -17.03 8.99 -7.72
N PRO A 348 -16.61 8.42 -6.57
CA PRO A 348 -15.40 8.84 -5.90
C PRO A 348 -14.17 8.59 -6.78
N LEU A 349 -13.22 9.52 -6.79
CA LEU A 349 -12.04 9.43 -7.67
C LEU A 349 -11.23 8.15 -7.44
N MET A 350 -11.09 7.69 -6.19
CA MET A 350 -10.30 6.49 -5.88
C MET A 350 -11.08 5.19 -6.03
N SER A 351 -12.38 5.23 -6.35
CA SER A 351 -13.14 4.05 -6.78
C SER A 351 -13.01 3.79 -8.28
N LEU A 352 -12.57 4.77 -9.07
CA LEU A 352 -12.42 4.65 -10.53
C LEU A 352 -11.50 3.49 -10.97
N PRO A 353 -10.36 3.18 -10.30
CA PRO A 353 -9.54 2.04 -10.69
C PRO A 353 -10.28 0.70 -10.59
N LYS A 354 -11.13 0.53 -9.56
CA LYS A 354 -11.97 -0.67 -9.44
C LYS A 354 -13.04 -0.69 -10.53
N ILE A 355 -13.77 0.42 -10.69
CA ILE A 355 -14.88 0.56 -11.65
C ILE A 355 -14.41 0.29 -13.08
N LEU A 356 -13.21 0.74 -13.43
CA LEU A 356 -12.66 0.61 -14.78
C LEU A 356 -11.75 -0.61 -14.97
N GLY A 357 -11.61 -1.47 -13.94
CA GLY A 357 -10.83 -2.69 -14.02
C GLY A 357 -9.33 -2.46 -14.26
N THR A 358 -8.71 -1.58 -13.49
CA THR A 358 -7.29 -1.26 -13.63
C THR A 358 -6.40 -2.46 -13.30
N THR A 359 -5.53 -2.79 -14.24
CA THR A 359 -4.52 -3.86 -14.24
C THR A 359 -3.18 -3.27 -14.69
N TRP A 360 -2.09 -4.03 -14.56
CA TRP A 360 -0.76 -3.58 -15.01
C TRP A 360 -0.72 -3.26 -16.51
N GLU A 361 -1.53 -3.95 -17.31
CA GLU A 361 -1.60 -3.83 -18.76
C GLU A 361 -2.35 -2.57 -19.23
N ASN A 362 -3.28 -2.05 -18.42
CA ASN A 362 -4.15 -0.93 -18.78
C ASN A 362 -4.02 0.30 -17.88
N LEU A 363 -2.96 0.37 -17.06
CA LEU A 363 -2.66 1.55 -16.23
C LEU A 363 -2.69 2.83 -17.07
N PRO A 364 -3.43 3.89 -16.65
CA PRO A 364 -3.48 5.15 -17.40
C PRO A 364 -2.17 5.94 -17.22
N VAL A 365 -1.17 5.60 -18.04
CA VAL A 365 0.19 6.18 -18.02
C VAL A 365 0.43 7.24 -19.10
N ASN A 366 -0.63 7.80 -19.68
CA ASN A 366 -0.49 8.89 -20.64
C ASN A 366 -0.08 10.18 -19.91
N ILE A 367 1.21 10.50 -19.95
CA ILE A 367 1.84 11.66 -19.32
C ILE A 367 2.35 12.60 -20.45
N PRO A 368 2.15 13.93 -20.35
CA PRO A 368 1.46 14.64 -19.27
C PRO A 368 -0.07 14.61 -19.42
N TYR A 369 -0.78 14.50 -18.29
CA TYR A 369 -2.23 14.70 -18.21
C TYR A 369 -2.61 16.00 -17.47
N LEU A 370 -1.60 16.74 -17.00
CA LEU A 370 -1.74 18.10 -16.48
C LEU A 370 -0.83 19.04 -17.26
N ALA A 371 -1.25 20.31 -17.36
CA ALA A 371 -0.45 21.37 -17.96
C ALA A 371 -0.48 22.61 -17.05
N PRO A 372 0.60 23.40 -16.98
CA PRO A 372 0.56 24.68 -16.30
C PRO A 372 -0.37 25.65 -17.04
N PRO A 373 -1.02 26.59 -16.36
CA PRO A 373 -1.77 27.65 -17.03
C PRO A 373 -0.81 28.54 -17.84
N GLN A 374 -1.26 29.08 -18.98
CA GLN A 374 -0.43 29.89 -19.88
C GLN A 374 0.09 31.20 -19.24
N ASN A 375 -0.60 31.72 -18.21
CA ASN A 375 -0.29 32.98 -17.56
C ASN A 375 0.51 32.77 -16.28
N ALA A 376 1.75 32.29 -16.39
CA ALA A 376 2.66 32.14 -15.25
C ALA A 376 2.98 33.52 -14.64
N LYS A 377 2.69 33.72 -13.35
CA LYS A 377 2.95 34.99 -12.66
C LYS A 377 4.43 35.17 -12.28
N PHE A 378 5.09 34.07 -11.94
CA PHE A 378 6.47 34.06 -11.47
C PHE A 378 7.39 33.42 -12.53
N LEU A 379 8.51 34.08 -12.80
CA LEU A 379 9.54 33.58 -13.73
C LEU A 379 10.86 33.34 -12.98
N ILE A 380 11.36 32.11 -13.04
CA ILE A 380 12.70 31.77 -12.57
C ILE A 380 13.71 32.39 -13.53
N LYS A 381 14.68 33.13 -12.98
CA LYS A 381 15.75 33.75 -13.78
C LYS A 381 16.47 32.69 -14.64
N PRO A 382 16.74 32.98 -15.93
CA PRO A 382 17.54 32.09 -16.76
C PRO A 382 18.90 31.79 -16.10
N SER A 383 19.29 30.53 -16.11
CA SER A 383 20.54 30.05 -15.54
C SER A 383 21.07 28.89 -16.40
N ASN A 384 22.40 28.81 -16.52
CA ASN A 384 23.07 27.66 -17.14
C ASN A 384 23.23 26.49 -16.16
N GLN A 385 22.91 26.70 -14.87
CA GLN A 385 22.92 25.66 -13.85
C GLN A 385 21.64 24.81 -13.93
N LEU A 386 21.73 23.58 -13.43
CA LEU A 386 20.58 22.69 -13.25
C LEU A 386 19.61 23.31 -12.22
N LYS A 387 18.38 23.64 -12.64
CA LYS A 387 17.37 24.22 -11.74
C LYS A 387 16.59 23.12 -11.03
N VAL A 388 16.75 23.01 -9.71
CA VAL A 388 16.21 21.92 -8.90
C VAL A 388 15.19 22.45 -7.88
N GLY A 389 13.94 21.98 -7.95
CA GLY A 389 12.94 22.26 -6.92
C GLY A 389 13.02 21.26 -5.77
N ILE A 390 12.88 21.69 -4.52
CA ILE A 390 12.95 20.81 -3.34
C ILE A 390 11.72 20.87 -2.44
N VAL A 391 11.28 19.72 -1.92
CA VAL A 391 10.21 19.58 -0.91
C VAL A 391 10.56 18.45 0.07
N TRP A 392 10.74 18.75 1.35
CA TRP A 392 11.22 17.76 2.33
C TRP A 392 10.13 17.26 3.28
N ALA A 393 8.96 17.89 3.31
CA ALA A 393 7.87 17.51 4.21
C ALA A 393 6.48 17.60 3.56
N GLY A 394 5.60 16.67 3.95
CA GLY A 394 4.17 16.71 3.64
C GLY A 394 3.36 17.54 4.65
N GLY A 395 2.07 17.72 4.35
CA GLY A 395 1.10 18.42 5.22
C GLY A 395 0.94 17.79 6.60
N PRO A 396 0.75 18.58 7.69
CA PRO A 396 0.80 18.09 9.07
C PRO A 396 -0.44 17.28 9.45
N LEU A 397 -1.56 17.49 8.75
CA LEU A 397 -2.80 16.74 8.92
C LEU A 397 -2.72 15.30 8.35
N HIS A 398 -1.61 14.93 7.71
CA HIS A 398 -1.43 13.59 7.18
C HIS A 398 -0.94 12.62 8.26
N ARG A 399 -1.64 11.50 8.44
CA ARG A 399 -1.41 10.54 9.54
C ARG A 399 0.01 9.95 9.60
N LYS A 400 0.63 9.68 8.44
CA LYS A 400 2.02 9.16 8.33
C LYS A 400 3.06 10.27 8.08
N ASN A 401 2.76 11.54 8.40
CA ASN A 401 3.67 12.64 8.01
C ASN A 401 5.07 12.52 8.61
N ASN A 402 5.17 12.03 9.85
CA ASN A 402 6.44 11.84 10.55
C ASN A 402 7.32 10.76 9.90
N ASP A 403 6.70 9.74 9.32
CA ASP A 403 7.44 8.60 8.74
C ASP A 403 7.93 8.90 7.33
N ARG A 404 7.19 9.73 6.58
CA ARG A 404 7.49 10.06 5.17
C ARG A 404 8.21 11.38 4.96
N SER A 405 8.25 12.25 5.98
CA SER A 405 8.94 13.54 5.90
C SER A 405 10.34 13.42 6.51
N CYS A 406 11.28 14.19 5.98
CA CYS A 406 12.61 14.34 6.55
C CYS A 406 12.85 15.79 6.97
N LYS A 407 13.92 16.04 7.72
CA LYS A 407 14.29 17.40 8.12
C LYS A 407 15.02 18.10 6.96
N LEU A 408 14.91 19.42 6.87
CA LEU A 408 15.70 20.21 5.92
C LEU A 408 17.21 19.98 6.10
N THR A 409 17.66 19.69 7.32
CA THR A 409 19.06 19.35 7.61
C THR A 409 19.55 18.10 6.89
N ASN A 410 18.67 17.14 6.58
CA ASN A 410 19.05 15.98 5.76
C ASN A 410 19.35 16.41 4.31
N PHE A 411 18.61 17.39 3.78
CA PHE A 411 18.83 17.90 2.41
C PHE A 411 20.15 18.68 2.30
N MET A 412 20.63 19.30 3.38
CA MET A 412 21.88 20.10 3.36
C MET A 412 23.09 19.35 2.81
N GLN A 413 23.08 18.01 2.81
CA GLN A 413 24.16 17.17 2.30
C GLN A 413 24.45 17.35 0.80
N PHE A 414 23.47 17.85 0.02
CA PHE A 414 23.58 17.99 -1.44
C PHE A 414 23.21 19.39 -1.97
N LEU A 415 22.83 20.33 -1.10
CA LEU A 415 22.39 21.68 -1.51
C LEU A 415 23.55 22.59 -1.94
N ASP A 416 24.79 22.22 -1.66
CA ASP A 416 26.01 22.95 -1.99
C ASP A 416 26.72 22.43 -3.27
N ILE A 417 26.13 21.46 -3.98
CA ILE A 417 26.74 20.87 -5.18
C ILE A 417 26.90 21.94 -6.27
N PRO A 418 28.13 22.17 -6.77
CA PRO A 418 28.37 23.08 -7.88
C PRO A 418 27.62 22.67 -9.15
N GLY A 419 27.05 23.64 -9.86
CA GLY A 419 26.35 23.40 -11.13
C GLY A 419 24.84 23.19 -10.99
N ALA A 420 24.29 23.26 -9.78
CA ALA A 420 22.85 23.30 -9.53
C ALA A 420 22.42 24.56 -8.77
N SER A 421 21.22 25.06 -9.09
CA SER A 421 20.52 26.10 -8.32
C SER A 421 19.26 25.49 -7.70
N PHE A 422 19.08 25.66 -6.39
CA PHE A 422 17.96 25.07 -5.65
C PHE A 422 16.86 26.09 -5.33
N TYR A 423 15.61 25.63 -5.45
CA TYR A 423 14.39 26.40 -5.22
C TYR A 423 13.48 25.64 -4.25
N SER A 424 13.14 26.21 -3.11
CA SER A 424 12.20 25.58 -2.18
C SER A 424 10.78 25.71 -2.72
N LEU A 425 10.10 24.57 -2.88
CA LEU A 425 8.68 24.48 -3.20
C LEU A 425 7.84 24.10 -1.97
N GLN A 426 8.44 24.15 -0.77
CA GLN A 426 7.76 23.79 0.48
C GLN A 426 6.75 24.88 0.85
N LYS A 427 5.47 24.49 0.99
CA LYS A 427 4.40 25.38 1.47
C LYS A 427 4.15 25.20 2.96
N ASP A 428 3.78 26.29 3.63
CA ASP A 428 3.50 26.32 5.07
C ASP A 428 2.42 25.29 5.48
N LEU A 429 2.71 24.57 6.56
CA LEU A 429 1.98 23.40 7.05
C LEU A 429 0.74 23.76 7.87
N SER A 430 0.77 24.82 8.70
CA SER A 430 -0.32 25.44 9.48
C SER A 430 0.17 26.73 10.17
N PRO A 431 -0.70 27.65 10.64
CA PRO A 431 -0.29 28.70 11.59
C PRO A 431 0.15 28.04 12.91
N GLY A 432 1.38 28.27 13.35
CA GLY A 432 1.92 27.70 14.60
C GLY A 432 2.72 26.41 14.44
N ASP A 433 2.78 25.82 13.25
CA ASP A 433 3.51 24.56 13.01
C ASP A 433 4.06 24.47 11.56
N SER A 434 4.43 25.62 11.01
CA SER A 434 5.02 25.75 9.66
C SER A 434 6.41 26.35 9.70
N LEU A 435 7.06 26.45 8.54
CA LEU A 435 8.31 27.18 8.33
C LEU A 435 8.29 28.61 8.91
N ARG A 436 7.10 29.19 9.18
CA ARG A 436 6.94 30.44 9.93
C ARG A 436 7.45 30.41 11.37
N ASP A 437 7.46 29.27 12.06
CA ASP A 437 7.89 29.17 13.48
C ASP A 437 9.34 28.73 13.67
N SER A 438 10.06 28.37 12.59
CA SER A 438 11.51 28.23 12.65
C SER A 438 12.18 29.35 11.85
N CYS A 439 12.48 30.46 12.54
CA CYS A 439 13.51 31.39 12.08
C CYS A 439 14.76 30.63 11.57
N ALA A 440 15.05 29.47 12.18
CA ALA A 440 16.10 28.54 11.78
C ALA A 440 16.00 28.04 10.32
N SER A 441 14.85 27.56 9.82
CA SER A 441 14.79 27.00 8.46
C SER A 441 14.92 28.07 7.38
N ARG A 442 14.27 29.23 7.54
CA ARG A 442 14.47 30.37 6.61
C ARG A 442 15.89 30.90 6.68
N THR A 443 16.48 30.94 7.88
CA THR A 443 17.90 31.28 8.04
C THR A 443 18.80 30.27 7.32
N LEU A 444 18.52 28.97 7.42
CA LEU A 444 19.25 27.92 6.71
C LEU A 444 19.12 28.03 5.19
N LEU A 445 17.91 28.29 4.67
CA LEU A 445 17.69 28.53 3.24
C LEU A 445 18.51 29.74 2.76
N ASN A 446 18.47 30.85 3.50
CA ASN A 446 19.26 32.05 3.18
C ASN A 446 20.78 31.79 3.25
N GLN A 447 21.25 31.04 4.26
CA GLN A 447 22.66 30.67 4.40
C GLN A 447 23.16 29.83 3.22
N GLN A 448 22.30 28.95 2.69
CA GLN A 448 22.60 28.08 1.54
C GLN A 448 22.23 28.71 0.19
N GLN A 449 21.84 30.00 0.17
CA GLN A 449 21.42 30.73 -1.03
C GLN A 449 20.27 30.05 -1.81
N ILE A 450 19.40 29.31 -1.11
CA ILE A 450 18.24 28.65 -1.70
C ILE A 450 17.11 29.66 -1.85
N SER A 451 16.52 29.74 -3.04
CA SER A 451 15.39 30.63 -3.28
C SER A 451 14.12 30.04 -2.67
N ASP A 452 13.57 30.68 -1.63
CA ASP A 452 12.27 30.31 -1.05
C ASP A 452 11.13 30.86 -1.92
N LEU A 453 10.36 29.98 -2.54
CA LEU A 453 9.24 30.35 -3.40
C LEU A 453 7.88 30.23 -2.71
N SER A 454 7.83 29.96 -1.40
CA SER A 454 6.58 29.69 -0.67
C SER A 454 5.51 30.77 -0.84
N GLU A 455 5.88 32.05 -0.93
CA GLU A 455 4.95 33.18 -1.14
C GLU A 455 4.36 33.22 -2.56
N GLU A 456 5.05 32.62 -3.54
CA GLU A 456 4.63 32.53 -4.94
C GLU A 456 3.70 31.32 -5.20
N LEU A 457 3.59 30.40 -4.23
CA LEU A 457 2.77 29.18 -4.33
C LEU A 457 1.33 29.43 -3.87
N GLY A 458 0.60 30.30 -4.56
CA GLY A 458 -0.80 30.62 -4.25
C GLY A 458 -1.71 29.38 -4.32
N ASP A 459 -1.72 28.71 -5.46
CA ASP A 459 -2.44 27.45 -5.72
C ASP A 459 -1.57 26.42 -6.46
N PHE A 460 -2.12 25.25 -6.79
CA PHE A 460 -1.37 24.20 -7.51
C PHE A 460 -1.12 24.55 -8.98
N ALA A 461 -1.86 25.50 -9.55
CA ALA A 461 -1.60 25.98 -10.90
C ALA A 461 -0.38 26.93 -10.92
N ASP A 462 -0.18 27.75 -9.89
CA ASP A 462 1.07 28.51 -9.70
C ASP A 462 2.26 27.57 -9.45
N THR A 463 2.04 26.53 -8.62
CA THR A 463 3.05 25.49 -8.37
C THR A 463 3.43 24.77 -9.67
N ALA A 464 2.45 24.43 -10.52
CA ALA A 464 2.69 23.80 -11.82
C ALA A 464 3.48 24.70 -12.77
N ALA A 465 3.16 26.00 -12.79
CA ALA A 465 3.87 26.98 -13.60
C ALA A 465 5.33 27.14 -13.16
N ILE A 466 5.62 27.10 -11.86
CA ILE A 466 7.00 27.11 -11.35
C ILE A 466 7.72 25.80 -11.70
N ILE A 467 7.09 24.64 -11.46
CA ILE A 467 7.65 23.32 -11.81
C ILE A 467 7.96 23.22 -13.31
N SER A 468 7.13 23.80 -14.18
CA SER A 468 7.38 23.82 -15.63
C SER A 468 8.70 24.48 -16.02
N GLN A 469 9.23 25.37 -15.18
CA GLN A 469 10.48 26.10 -15.40
C GLN A 469 11.70 25.41 -14.76
N LEU A 470 11.49 24.34 -13.99
CA LEU A 470 12.54 23.53 -13.37
C LEU A 470 12.98 22.40 -14.29
N ASP A 471 14.24 21.99 -14.10
CA ASP A 471 14.84 20.86 -14.80
C ASP A 471 14.61 19.54 -14.05
N LEU A 472 14.53 19.60 -12.71
CA LEU A 472 14.35 18.46 -11.81
C LEU A 472 13.54 18.89 -10.57
N VAL A 473 12.69 18.01 -10.05
CA VAL A 473 12.07 18.15 -8.73
C VAL A 473 12.55 17.02 -7.83
N ILE A 474 13.05 17.36 -6.64
CA ILE A 474 13.47 16.41 -5.61
C ILE A 474 12.52 16.56 -4.42
N CYS A 475 11.78 15.51 -4.08
CA CYS A 475 10.76 15.64 -3.03
C CYS A 475 10.55 14.36 -2.24
N VAL A 476 9.96 14.46 -1.05
CA VAL A 476 9.33 13.30 -0.40
C VAL A 476 7.94 13.05 -0.99
N ASP A 477 7.32 11.93 -0.62
CA ASP A 477 5.97 11.55 -1.06
C ASP A 477 4.90 12.59 -0.66
N THR A 478 4.58 13.48 -1.59
CA THR A 478 3.70 14.66 -1.41
C THR A 478 2.87 14.96 -2.65
N ALA A 479 1.91 15.88 -2.52
CA ALA A 479 1.14 16.38 -3.67
C ALA A 479 2.03 17.01 -4.76
N VAL A 480 3.20 17.56 -4.40
CA VAL A 480 4.16 18.10 -5.37
C VAL A 480 4.81 16.98 -6.19
N ALA A 481 5.08 15.82 -5.59
CA ALA A 481 5.58 14.65 -6.31
C ALA A 481 4.59 14.21 -7.40
N HIS A 482 3.31 14.09 -7.05
CA HIS A 482 2.25 13.74 -7.99
C HIS A 482 2.04 14.81 -9.06
N LEU A 483 2.09 16.10 -8.70
CA LEU A 483 1.98 17.20 -9.65
C LEU A 483 3.13 17.17 -10.67
N ALA A 484 4.37 17.10 -10.21
CA ALA A 484 5.54 17.10 -11.09
C ALA A 484 5.55 15.88 -12.01
N GLY A 485 5.21 14.70 -11.49
CA GLY A 485 5.05 13.48 -12.30
C GLY A 485 3.93 13.60 -13.34
N ALA A 486 2.79 14.21 -12.98
CA ALA A 486 1.67 14.43 -13.88
C ALA A 486 1.96 15.44 -15.01
N LEU A 487 2.86 16.38 -14.76
CA LEU A 487 3.40 17.34 -15.73
C LEU A 487 4.49 16.72 -16.64
N GLY A 488 4.89 15.46 -16.41
CA GLY A 488 5.95 14.81 -17.16
C GLY A 488 7.34 15.39 -16.89
N LYS A 489 7.56 16.02 -15.74
CA LYS A 489 8.87 16.52 -15.34
C LYS A 489 9.74 15.40 -14.76
N PRO A 490 11.07 15.46 -14.90
CA PRO A 490 11.97 14.63 -14.12
C PRO A 490 11.73 14.85 -12.62
N VAL A 491 11.51 13.77 -11.87
CA VAL A 491 11.28 13.85 -10.42
C VAL A 491 12.07 12.76 -9.70
N TRP A 492 12.76 13.12 -8.62
CA TRP A 492 13.34 12.16 -7.68
C TRP A 492 12.56 12.17 -6.39
N ILE A 493 12.04 11.02 -5.98
CA ILE A 493 11.20 10.90 -4.79
C ILE A 493 11.94 10.13 -3.71
N LEU A 494 12.09 10.73 -2.54
CA LEU A 494 12.61 10.11 -1.34
C LEU A 494 11.47 9.41 -0.60
N LEU A 495 11.67 8.15 -0.28
CA LEU A 495 10.65 7.27 0.29
C LEU A 495 11.08 6.67 1.62
N SER A 496 10.11 6.57 2.53
CA SER A 496 10.23 5.83 3.78
C SER A 496 10.47 4.34 3.54
N PHE A 497 10.91 3.62 4.58
CA PHE A 497 11.22 2.19 4.49
C PHE A 497 10.04 1.36 4.00
N VAL A 498 8.85 1.62 4.54
CA VAL A 498 7.57 1.13 4.00
C VAL A 498 6.87 2.34 3.36
N PRO A 499 6.84 2.43 2.02
CA PRO A 499 6.28 3.58 1.32
C PRO A 499 4.76 3.47 1.16
N ASP A 500 4.15 4.54 0.63
CA ASP A 500 2.79 4.43 0.08
C ASP A 500 2.75 3.42 -1.08
N TRP A 501 1.61 2.73 -1.20
CA TRP A 501 1.42 1.62 -2.13
C TRP A 501 1.66 2.00 -3.59
N ARG A 502 1.46 3.26 -3.99
CA ARG A 502 1.69 3.73 -5.36
C ARG A 502 3.15 3.58 -5.79
N TRP A 503 4.05 3.53 -4.82
CA TRP A 503 5.48 3.45 -5.07
C TRP A 503 6.02 2.03 -5.06
N MET A 504 5.28 1.01 -4.62
CA MET A 504 5.75 -0.40 -4.52
C MET A 504 6.94 -0.57 -3.56
N LEU A 505 7.42 -1.81 -3.33
CA LEU A 505 8.50 -2.10 -2.37
C LEU A 505 9.93 -2.07 -2.96
N GLU A 506 10.17 -2.74 -4.07
CA GLU A 506 11.53 -3.17 -4.46
C GLU A 506 12.11 -2.48 -5.70
N ARG A 507 11.51 -1.37 -6.14
CA ARG A 507 11.81 -0.77 -7.46
C ARG A 507 12.32 0.66 -7.39
N GLU A 508 13.14 1.10 -8.34
CA GLU A 508 13.65 2.48 -8.40
C GLU A 508 12.89 3.37 -9.40
N ASP A 509 11.95 2.81 -10.14
CA ASP A 509 11.08 3.48 -11.11
C ASP A 509 9.63 3.60 -10.59
N SER A 510 8.80 4.44 -11.20
CA SER A 510 7.37 4.52 -10.87
C SER A 510 6.52 3.93 -12.01
N PRO A 511 5.57 3.02 -11.69
CA PRO A 511 4.63 2.54 -12.69
C PRO A 511 3.62 3.61 -13.13
N TRP A 512 3.44 4.66 -12.34
CA TRP A 512 2.45 5.72 -12.60
C TRP A 512 3.04 6.93 -13.34
N TYR A 513 4.36 7.11 -13.27
CA TYR A 513 5.09 8.28 -13.75
C TYR A 513 6.44 7.85 -14.33
N PRO A 514 6.57 7.72 -15.67
CA PRO A 514 7.79 7.23 -16.31
C PRO A 514 9.04 8.10 -16.07
N THR A 515 8.87 9.37 -15.67
CA THR A 515 9.94 10.33 -15.41
C THR A 515 10.41 10.35 -13.96
N VAL A 516 9.83 9.50 -13.10
CA VAL A 516 10.15 9.43 -11.68
C VAL A 516 11.27 8.41 -11.43
N ARG A 517 12.23 8.79 -10.59
CA ARG A 517 13.19 7.90 -9.94
C ARG A 517 12.97 7.89 -8.42
N LEU A 518 13.07 6.74 -7.79
CA LEU A 518 12.76 6.52 -6.37
C LEU A 518 14.03 6.24 -5.56
N PHE A 519 14.16 6.87 -4.40
CA PHE A 519 15.25 6.69 -3.45
C PHE A 519 14.67 6.28 -2.10
N ARG A 520 14.90 5.03 -1.69
CA ARG A 520 14.22 4.44 -0.53
C ARG A 520 15.13 4.26 0.66
N GLN A 521 14.60 4.45 1.87
CA GLN A 521 15.27 3.98 3.06
C GLN A 521 15.53 2.48 3.00
N GLN A 522 16.76 2.05 3.32
CA GLN A 522 17.10 0.63 3.48
C GLN A 522 16.75 0.12 4.88
N LYS A 523 16.61 1.04 5.83
CA LYS A 523 16.17 0.80 7.21
C LYS A 523 15.28 1.97 7.64
N ALA A 524 14.25 1.68 8.43
CA ALA A 524 13.37 2.71 8.96
C ALA A 524 14.17 3.84 9.64
N GLY A 525 13.93 5.08 9.19
CA GLY A 525 14.57 6.29 9.70
C GLY A 525 15.91 6.66 9.04
N ASP A 526 16.47 5.84 8.15
CA ASP A 526 17.75 6.09 7.46
C ASP A 526 17.61 7.12 6.32
N TRP A 527 17.30 8.37 6.67
CA TRP A 527 17.24 9.47 5.70
C TRP A 527 18.61 9.89 5.19
N ASP A 528 19.66 9.76 6.01
CA ASP A 528 21.01 10.15 5.63
C ASP A 528 21.55 9.26 4.50
N GLY A 529 21.39 7.94 4.61
CA GLY A 529 21.79 7.02 3.54
C GLY A 529 21.01 7.24 2.23
N VAL A 530 19.77 7.73 2.30
CA VAL A 530 18.98 8.13 1.12
C VAL A 530 19.58 9.38 0.48
N CYS A 531 19.87 10.41 1.28
CA CYS A 531 20.47 11.66 0.80
C CYS A 531 21.86 11.46 0.21
N ASP A 532 22.69 10.57 0.77
CA ASP A 532 24.01 10.24 0.23
C ASP A 532 23.92 9.66 -1.20
N ARG A 533 23.04 8.67 -1.41
CA ARG A 533 22.85 8.07 -2.75
C ARG A 533 22.26 9.08 -3.74
N LEU A 534 21.37 9.95 -3.27
CA LEU A 534 20.83 11.03 -4.06
C LEU A 534 21.91 12.03 -4.45
N LYS A 535 22.80 12.41 -3.52
CA LYS A 535 23.94 13.30 -3.77
C LYS A 535 24.81 12.76 -4.91
N THR A 536 25.22 11.49 -4.81
CA THR A 536 26.01 10.82 -5.85
C THR A 536 25.29 10.81 -7.20
N ALA A 537 23.98 10.54 -7.21
CA ALA A 537 23.19 10.59 -8.43
C ALA A 537 23.14 12.00 -9.04
N LEU A 538 23.03 13.05 -8.20
CA LEU A 538 22.95 14.44 -8.64
C LEU A 538 24.28 14.93 -9.23
N GLU A 539 25.41 14.60 -8.59
CA GLU A 539 26.75 14.87 -9.10
C GLU A 539 26.98 14.20 -10.47
N HIS A 540 26.51 12.96 -10.62
CA HIS A 540 26.58 12.26 -11.90
C HIS A 540 25.72 12.95 -12.98
N LEU A 541 24.49 13.35 -12.66
CA LEU A 541 23.60 14.06 -13.61
C LEU A 541 24.23 15.38 -14.08
N ILE A 542 24.81 16.15 -13.16
CA ILE A 542 25.44 17.44 -13.46
C ILE A 542 26.68 17.23 -14.35
N SER A 543 27.56 16.29 -13.99
CA SER A 543 28.77 16.01 -14.79
C SER A 543 28.44 15.56 -16.22
N THR A 544 27.43 14.72 -16.38
CA THR A 544 26.96 14.26 -17.71
C THR A 544 26.40 15.42 -18.54
N ARG A 545 25.64 16.33 -17.91
CA ARG A 545 25.11 17.55 -18.58
C ARG A 545 26.22 18.51 -18.99
N SER A 546 27.28 18.67 -18.17
CA SER A 546 28.44 19.50 -18.53
C SER A 546 29.24 18.92 -19.69
N GLN A 547 29.33 17.59 -19.80
CA GLN A 547 30.01 16.93 -20.93
C GLN A 547 29.20 16.98 -22.24
N ALA A 548 27.88 17.10 -22.15
CA ALA A 548 26.97 17.15 -23.30
C ALA A 548 26.83 18.55 -23.94
N GLN A 549 27.46 19.60 -23.42
CA GLN A 549 27.52 20.91 -24.08
C GLN A 549 28.65 20.95 -25.13
N PRO A 550 28.38 21.02 -26.44
CA PRO A 550 29.41 21.21 -27.45
C PRO A 550 29.75 22.70 -27.58
N GLY A 551 31.04 23.03 -27.65
CA GLY A 551 31.50 24.37 -27.99
C GLY A 551 31.11 24.77 -29.42
N ASN A 552 30.64 26.01 -29.58
CA ASN A 552 30.58 26.80 -30.82
C ASN A 552 30.18 26.09 -32.12
N ALA A 553 28.97 25.56 -32.19
CA ALA A 553 28.26 25.40 -33.47
C ALA A 553 27.01 26.30 -33.44
N GLU A 554 26.80 27.07 -34.51
CA GLU A 554 25.61 27.92 -34.70
C GLU A 554 24.31 27.12 -34.55
N PRO A 555 23.20 27.76 -34.13
CA PRO A 555 21.98 27.06 -33.77
C PRO A 555 21.31 26.49 -35.02
N GLU A 556 21.53 25.21 -35.31
CA GLU A 556 20.60 24.45 -36.13
C GLU A 556 19.26 24.35 -35.38
N ALA A 557 18.18 24.62 -36.11
CA ALA A 557 16.82 24.56 -35.60
C ALA A 557 16.56 23.21 -34.90
N PRO A 558 15.77 23.19 -33.81
CA PRO A 558 15.53 21.96 -33.06
C PRO A 558 14.99 20.88 -34.00
N PRO A 559 15.46 19.62 -33.89
CA PRO A 559 14.97 18.56 -34.75
C PRO A 559 13.47 18.43 -34.52
N GLN A 560 12.70 18.76 -35.56
CA GLN A 560 11.29 18.42 -35.61
C GLN A 560 11.20 16.91 -35.54
N ILE A 561 10.74 16.37 -34.41
CA ILE A 561 10.25 15.00 -34.36
C ILE A 561 8.94 15.00 -35.14
N GLN A 562 9.03 14.75 -36.44
CA GLN A 562 7.87 14.31 -37.20
C GLN A 562 7.59 12.86 -36.79
N PRO A 563 6.32 12.48 -36.51
CA PRO A 563 5.99 11.08 -36.34
C PRO A 563 6.46 10.34 -37.60
N PRO A 564 7.06 9.14 -37.46
CA PRO A 564 7.66 8.46 -38.59
C PRO A 564 6.60 8.31 -39.68
N GLN A 565 6.81 8.95 -40.83
CA GLN A 565 5.87 8.93 -41.97
C GLN A 565 5.80 7.54 -42.63
N THR A 566 6.44 6.53 -42.03
CA THR A 566 6.26 5.12 -42.35
C THR A 566 6.65 4.33 -41.08
N PRO A 567 5.83 3.37 -40.60
CA PRO A 567 6.26 2.50 -39.50
C PRO A 567 7.61 1.85 -39.86
N PRO A 568 8.51 1.61 -38.89
CA PRO A 568 9.78 0.95 -39.18
C PRO A 568 9.46 -0.35 -39.90
N LYS A 569 10.13 -0.62 -41.02
CA LYS A 569 10.03 -1.90 -41.70
C LYS A 569 10.66 -2.92 -40.75
N LEU A 570 9.82 -3.68 -40.07
CA LEU A 570 10.24 -4.64 -39.07
C LEU A 570 10.93 -5.81 -39.78
N THR A 571 12.16 -6.05 -39.37
CA THR A 571 13.05 -7.11 -39.84
C THR A 571 12.80 -8.33 -38.96
N GLY A 572 12.66 -9.52 -39.53
CA GLY A 572 12.44 -10.74 -38.74
C GLY A 572 13.53 -10.96 -37.69
N ILE A 573 13.32 -11.89 -36.75
CA ILE A 573 14.35 -12.33 -35.81
C ILE A 573 14.39 -13.85 -35.75
N GLY A 574 15.56 -14.41 -36.03
CA GLY A 574 15.82 -15.84 -36.01
C GLY A 574 16.29 -16.32 -34.65
N ILE A 575 15.77 -17.46 -34.17
CA ILE A 575 16.23 -18.15 -32.96
C ILE A 575 16.82 -19.51 -33.36
N THR A 576 18.11 -19.72 -33.10
CA THR A 576 18.87 -20.90 -33.60
C THR A 576 18.98 -22.06 -32.61
N TRP A 577 18.37 -21.97 -31.44
CA TRP A 577 18.29 -23.06 -30.46
C TRP A 577 16.83 -23.48 -30.25
N PRO A 578 16.57 -24.74 -29.85
CA PRO A 578 15.22 -25.25 -29.75
C PRO A 578 14.42 -24.52 -28.65
N VAL A 579 13.14 -24.28 -28.91
CA VAL A 579 12.16 -23.92 -27.87
C VAL A 579 11.73 -25.20 -27.14
N SER A 580 11.86 -25.25 -25.81
CA SER A 580 11.58 -26.45 -25.01
C SER A 580 11.25 -26.12 -23.55
N VAL A 581 10.63 -27.05 -22.83
CA VAL A 581 10.40 -26.96 -21.38
C VAL A 581 11.41 -27.77 -20.56
N THR A 582 12.31 -28.53 -21.20
CA THR A 582 13.18 -29.51 -20.53
C THR A 582 14.65 -29.10 -20.46
N SER A 583 15.05 -28.06 -21.20
CA SER A 583 16.42 -27.54 -21.19
C SER A 583 16.42 -26.05 -20.90
N GLY A 584 17.52 -25.58 -20.32
CA GLY A 584 17.73 -24.16 -20.03
C GLY A 584 17.50 -23.24 -21.22
N TRP A 585 18.34 -23.38 -22.25
CA TRP A 585 18.18 -22.67 -23.53
C TRP A 585 16.80 -22.88 -24.14
N GLY A 586 16.20 -24.06 -23.95
CA GLY A 586 14.81 -24.35 -24.29
C GLY A 586 13.82 -23.37 -23.68
N ILE A 587 13.88 -23.22 -22.37
CA ILE A 587 12.98 -22.38 -21.58
C ILE A 587 13.23 -20.91 -21.92
N TYR A 588 14.49 -20.50 -22.02
CA TYR A 588 14.85 -19.14 -22.46
C TYR A 588 14.29 -18.84 -23.85
N GLY A 589 14.48 -19.76 -24.82
CA GLY A 589 13.96 -19.64 -26.17
C GLY A 589 12.44 -19.54 -26.20
N MET A 590 11.74 -20.33 -25.38
CA MET A 590 10.29 -20.30 -25.26
C MET A 590 9.79 -18.93 -24.79
N ASN A 591 10.34 -18.44 -23.68
CA ASN A 591 9.92 -17.18 -23.08
C ASN A 591 10.26 -15.99 -23.98
N LEU A 592 11.46 -15.98 -24.58
CA LEU A 592 11.86 -14.96 -25.53
C LEU A 592 10.93 -14.93 -26.74
N THR A 593 10.60 -16.09 -27.30
CA THR A 593 9.67 -16.22 -28.44
C THR A 593 8.30 -15.64 -28.09
N LEU A 594 7.74 -16.02 -26.93
CA LEU A 594 6.43 -15.55 -26.49
C LEU A 594 6.40 -14.03 -26.26
N GLN A 595 7.48 -13.46 -25.72
CA GLN A 595 7.58 -12.01 -25.51
C GLN A 595 7.72 -11.25 -26.83
N LEU A 596 8.53 -11.75 -27.77
CA LEU A 596 8.66 -11.14 -29.10
C LEU A 596 7.32 -11.17 -29.85
N LEU A 597 6.52 -12.24 -29.71
CA LEU A 597 5.19 -12.35 -30.32
C LEU A 597 4.17 -11.34 -29.76
N ARG A 598 4.37 -10.81 -28.55
CA ARG A 598 3.50 -9.76 -27.99
C ARG A 598 3.74 -8.40 -28.63
N ASN A 599 4.90 -8.21 -29.25
CA ASN A 599 5.26 -6.95 -29.85
C ASN A 599 5.07 -7.05 -31.37
N PRO A 600 4.11 -6.31 -31.97
CA PRO A 600 3.87 -6.33 -33.41
C PRO A 600 5.07 -5.83 -34.21
N ALA A 601 6.08 -5.27 -33.54
CA ALA A 601 7.39 -4.92 -34.08
C ALA A 601 8.24 -6.12 -34.56
N TRP A 602 7.89 -7.38 -34.29
CA TRP A 602 8.78 -8.50 -34.60
C TRP A 602 8.06 -9.65 -35.30
N GLU A 603 8.65 -10.16 -36.38
CA GLU A 603 8.31 -11.48 -36.92
C GLU A 603 9.36 -12.48 -36.47
N VAL A 604 8.95 -13.50 -35.71
CA VAL A 604 9.88 -14.49 -35.13
C VAL A 604 9.96 -15.73 -36.01
N ALA A 605 11.19 -16.14 -36.32
CA ALA A 605 11.49 -17.37 -37.03
C ALA A 605 12.24 -18.35 -36.11
N LEU A 606 11.66 -19.53 -35.90
CA LEU A 606 12.36 -20.63 -35.25
C LEU A 606 13.24 -21.32 -36.29
N LEU A 607 14.56 -21.23 -36.13
CA LEU A 607 15.53 -21.82 -37.06
C LEU A 607 15.99 -23.20 -36.59
N ALA A 608 15.77 -23.54 -35.32
CA ALA A 608 15.95 -24.88 -34.77
C ALA A 608 14.60 -25.60 -34.59
N PRO A 609 14.55 -26.94 -34.76
CA PRO A 609 13.38 -27.73 -34.44
C PRO A 609 12.90 -27.51 -33.01
N PRO A 610 11.63 -27.14 -32.79
CA PRO A 610 11.08 -26.99 -31.44
C PRO A 610 10.92 -28.37 -30.79
N SER A 611 11.13 -28.45 -29.48
CA SER A 611 10.93 -29.66 -28.68
C SER A 611 9.79 -29.40 -27.68
N ILE A 612 8.56 -29.45 -28.20
CA ILE A 612 7.35 -29.14 -27.44
C ILE A 612 6.78 -30.44 -26.87
N SER A 613 6.85 -30.57 -25.54
CA SER A 613 6.25 -31.66 -24.76
C SER A 613 4.75 -31.43 -24.54
N GLU A 614 4.00 -32.49 -24.20
CA GLU A 614 2.60 -32.38 -23.76
C GLU A 614 2.43 -31.57 -22.46
N LEU A 615 3.51 -31.41 -21.69
CA LEU A 615 3.54 -30.67 -20.43
C LEU A 615 3.50 -29.13 -20.60
N ILE A 616 3.52 -28.61 -21.83
CA ILE A 616 3.43 -27.17 -22.07
C ILE A 616 2.01 -26.66 -21.79
N ASN A 617 1.90 -25.45 -21.24
CA ASN A 617 0.62 -24.78 -21.02
C ASN A 617 -0.19 -24.70 -22.35
N PRO A 618 -1.49 -25.07 -22.36
CA PRO A 618 -2.33 -25.04 -23.55
C PRO A 618 -2.35 -23.68 -24.29
N LEU A 619 -2.30 -22.57 -23.56
CA LEU A 619 -2.24 -21.22 -24.13
C LEU A 619 -0.91 -20.99 -24.86
N HIS A 620 0.22 -21.31 -24.22
CA HIS A 620 1.54 -21.21 -24.86
C HIS A 620 1.63 -22.12 -26.08
N LYS A 621 1.07 -23.32 -26.01
CA LYS A 621 0.96 -24.24 -27.14
C LYS A 621 0.22 -23.59 -28.31
N SER A 622 -0.93 -22.97 -28.04
CA SER A 622 -1.74 -22.29 -29.06
C SER A 622 -1.00 -21.10 -29.70
N LEU A 623 -0.26 -20.32 -28.90
CA LEU A 623 0.50 -19.16 -29.39
C LEU A 623 1.72 -19.56 -30.22
N LEU A 624 2.37 -20.68 -29.88
CA LEU A 624 3.56 -21.17 -30.58
C LEU A 624 3.23 -21.99 -31.84
N LEU A 625 2.01 -22.55 -31.93
CA LEU A 625 1.62 -23.45 -33.03
C LEU A 625 1.90 -22.87 -34.44
N PRO A 626 1.56 -21.61 -34.76
CA PRO A 626 1.84 -21.06 -36.09
C PRO A 626 3.34 -21.01 -36.42
N LEU A 627 4.20 -20.80 -35.42
CA LEU A 627 5.66 -20.76 -35.61
C LEU A 627 6.23 -22.17 -35.79
N VAL A 628 5.68 -23.15 -35.08
CA VAL A 628 6.05 -24.57 -35.22
C VAL A 628 5.73 -25.06 -36.63
N GLU A 629 4.59 -24.65 -37.20
CA GLU A 629 4.22 -24.98 -38.58
C GLU A 629 5.17 -24.33 -39.59
N LYS A 630 5.46 -23.02 -39.44
CA LYS A 630 6.47 -22.33 -40.25
C LYS A 630 7.85 -22.99 -40.14
N GLN A 631 8.23 -23.46 -38.95
CA GLN A 631 9.51 -24.13 -38.73
C GLN A 631 9.59 -25.47 -39.46
N LYS A 632 8.51 -26.25 -39.53
CA LYS A 632 8.48 -27.51 -40.31
C LYS A 632 8.78 -27.25 -41.79
N LEU A 633 8.16 -26.23 -42.37
CA LEU A 633 8.42 -25.81 -43.75
C LEU A 633 9.88 -25.36 -43.94
N PHE A 634 10.42 -24.61 -42.98
CA PHE A 634 11.83 -24.24 -42.97
C PHE A 634 12.74 -25.48 -42.90
N GLN A 635 12.41 -26.47 -42.07
CA GLN A 635 13.17 -27.71 -41.95
C GLN A 635 13.17 -28.53 -43.24
N GLU A 636 12.04 -28.57 -43.95
CA GLU A 636 11.95 -29.20 -45.27
C GLU A 636 12.88 -28.51 -46.27
N LEU A 637 12.92 -27.17 -46.29
CA LEU A 637 13.85 -26.39 -47.11
C LEU A 637 15.32 -26.66 -46.77
N VAL A 638 15.65 -26.74 -45.48
CA VAL A 638 16.99 -27.06 -44.98
C VAL A 638 17.40 -28.47 -45.41
N THR A 639 16.49 -29.43 -45.31
CA THR A 639 16.73 -30.84 -45.67
C THR A 639 16.87 -31.01 -47.18
N ALA A 640 16.06 -30.32 -47.97
CA ALA A 640 16.12 -30.34 -49.44
C ALA A 640 17.38 -29.68 -50.01
N ASN A 641 18.10 -28.89 -49.19
CA ASN A 641 19.31 -28.17 -49.58
C ASN A 641 20.47 -28.48 -48.62
N SER A 642 20.60 -29.74 -48.19
CA SER A 642 21.60 -30.20 -47.20
C SER A 642 23.06 -29.88 -47.57
N ASP A 643 23.33 -29.65 -48.85
CA ASP A 643 24.64 -29.33 -49.43
C ASP A 643 24.92 -27.81 -49.57
N LYS A 644 23.95 -26.95 -49.24
CA LYS A 644 24.04 -25.50 -49.43
C LYS A 644 23.93 -24.74 -48.10
N GLN A 645 24.55 -23.56 -48.06
CA GLN A 645 24.30 -22.57 -47.01
C GLN A 645 23.01 -21.78 -47.28
N ILE A 646 22.25 -21.54 -46.23
CA ILE A 646 20.98 -20.82 -46.24
C ILE A 646 21.21 -19.50 -45.51
N ASN A 647 21.14 -18.38 -46.24
CA ASN A 647 21.29 -17.06 -45.66
C ASN A 647 19.93 -16.44 -45.35
N CYS A 648 19.70 -16.08 -44.08
CA CYS A 648 18.54 -15.36 -43.61
C CYS A 648 18.79 -13.84 -43.73
N ASN A 649 17.89 -13.12 -44.40
CA ASN A 649 17.96 -11.67 -44.56
C ASN A 649 17.49 -10.88 -43.31
N PHE A 650 17.70 -11.47 -42.13
CA PHE A 650 17.26 -10.95 -40.85
C PHE A 650 18.21 -11.40 -39.74
N PRO A 651 18.36 -10.63 -38.64
CA PRO A 651 19.24 -11.00 -37.55
C PRO A 651 18.89 -12.36 -36.94
N ALA A 652 19.90 -13.18 -36.64
CA ALA A 652 19.70 -14.44 -35.93
C ALA A 652 20.48 -14.44 -34.61
N LEU A 653 19.82 -14.97 -33.58
CA LEU A 653 20.37 -15.15 -32.25
C LEU A 653 21.01 -16.53 -32.12
N TYR A 654 22.21 -16.60 -31.56
CA TYR A 654 23.00 -17.81 -31.34
C TYR A 654 23.27 -18.03 -29.86
N ALA A 655 22.87 -19.20 -29.33
CA ALA A 655 23.12 -19.58 -27.95
C ALA A 655 24.59 -20.00 -27.77
N LEU A 656 25.40 -19.23 -27.06
CA LEU A 656 26.83 -19.49 -26.88
C LEU A 656 27.09 -20.28 -25.60
N GLY A 657 28.01 -21.26 -25.68
CA GLY A 657 28.57 -21.94 -24.51
C GLY A 657 29.86 -21.27 -23.99
N ASN A 658 30.49 -21.89 -22.98
CA ASN A 658 31.71 -21.37 -22.32
C ASN A 658 32.89 -21.09 -23.29
N ASN A 659 32.92 -21.73 -24.46
CA ASN A 659 33.94 -21.50 -25.50
C ASN A 659 33.53 -20.45 -26.54
N LEU A 660 32.50 -19.63 -26.27
CA LEU A 660 31.97 -18.60 -27.18
C LEU A 660 31.52 -19.14 -28.55
N ALA A 661 31.16 -20.42 -28.59
CA ALA A 661 30.64 -21.12 -29.77
C ALA A 661 29.22 -21.63 -29.50
N SER A 662 28.35 -21.64 -30.51
CA SER A 662 27.03 -22.27 -30.39
C SER A 662 27.10 -23.76 -30.66
N SER A 663 26.19 -24.51 -30.05
CA SER A 663 26.07 -25.96 -30.19
C SER A 663 25.04 -26.40 -31.25
N GLY A 664 24.42 -25.47 -32.00
CA GLY A 664 23.35 -25.76 -32.97
C GLY A 664 23.55 -25.12 -34.35
N VAL A 665 23.22 -25.88 -35.41
CA VAL A 665 23.02 -25.55 -36.85
C VAL A 665 23.99 -24.56 -37.56
N GLU A 666 25.07 -24.11 -36.91
CA GLU A 666 25.97 -23.05 -37.39
C GLU A 666 26.61 -23.30 -38.76
N ASN A 667 26.66 -24.55 -39.22
CA ASN A 667 27.35 -24.89 -40.46
C ASN A 667 26.52 -24.65 -41.72
N GLN A 668 25.18 -24.59 -41.60
CA GLN A 668 24.28 -24.52 -42.76
C GLN A 668 23.43 -23.24 -42.80
N ILE A 669 23.21 -22.55 -41.68
CA ILE A 669 22.38 -21.34 -41.63
C ILE A 669 23.26 -20.14 -41.28
N THR A 670 23.18 -19.08 -42.08
CA THR A 670 23.82 -17.78 -41.87
C THR A 670 22.76 -16.67 -41.84
N SER A 671 23.13 -15.49 -41.38
CA SER A 671 22.23 -14.34 -41.28
C SER A 671 22.95 -13.03 -41.53
N ASP A 672 22.23 -12.01 -41.98
CA ASP A 672 22.75 -10.65 -42.21
C ASP A 672 23.42 -10.05 -40.96
N SER A 673 22.97 -10.47 -39.78
CA SER A 673 23.60 -10.14 -38.50
C SER A 673 23.57 -11.35 -37.58
N GLN A 674 24.73 -11.74 -37.04
CA GLN A 674 24.86 -12.85 -36.09
C GLN A 674 25.04 -12.28 -34.69
N VAL A 675 24.05 -12.52 -33.84
CA VAL A 675 24.05 -12.02 -32.46
C VAL A 675 24.24 -13.18 -31.51
N GLY A 676 25.35 -13.19 -30.78
CA GLY A 676 25.60 -14.19 -29.74
C GLY A 676 24.85 -13.85 -28.46
N VAL A 677 24.26 -14.84 -27.80
CA VAL A 677 23.67 -14.71 -26.46
C VAL A 677 24.44 -15.64 -25.54
N ILE A 678 24.95 -15.16 -24.41
CA ILE A 678 25.79 -15.98 -23.53
C ILE A 678 25.45 -15.81 -22.05
N PHE A 679 25.46 -16.97 -21.38
CA PHE A 679 25.41 -17.12 -19.93
C PHE A 679 26.49 -18.11 -19.54
N PHE A 680 27.50 -17.70 -18.77
CA PHE A 680 28.61 -18.58 -18.40
C PHE A 680 29.11 -18.34 -16.98
N GLU A 681 29.66 -19.38 -16.38
CA GLU A 681 30.26 -19.33 -15.03
C GLU A 681 31.79 -19.52 -15.10
N ASP A 682 32.30 -20.17 -16.15
CA ASP A 682 33.75 -20.37 -16.35
C ASP A 682 34.38 -19.15 -17.02
N THR A 683 35.20 -18.42 -16.27
CA THR A 683 35.84 -17.18 -16.73
C THR A 683 37.12 -17.40 -17.52
N ARG A 684 37.54 -18.66 -17.74
CA ARG A 684 38.74 -18.98 -18.51
C ARG A 684 38.40 -18.97 -20.00
N ILE A 685 38.54 -17.80 -20.61
CA ILE A 685 38.34 -17.63 -22.04
C ILE A 685 39.67 -17.87 -22.76
N THR A 686 39.72 -18.87 -23.62
CA THR A 686 40.91 -19.17 -24.42
C THR A 686 41.04 -18.20 -25.60
N ALA A 687 42.25 -18.03 -26.12
CA ALA A 687 42.47 -17.23 -27.33
C ALA A 687 41.63 -17.73 -28.51
N GLU A 688 41.45 -19.05 -28.64
CA GLU A 688 40.61 -19.65 -29.68
C GLU A 688 39.12 -19.26 -29.51
N ALA A 689 38.62 -19.20 -28.28
CA ALA A 689 37.25 -18.76 -27.99
C ALA A 689 37.05 -17.27 -28.32
N LEU A 690 38.05 -16.43 -28.05
CA LEU A 690 38.00 -15.00 -28.42
C LEU A 690 38.00 -14.79 -29.93
N GLU A 691 38.77 -15.57 -30.68
CA GLU A 691 38.72 -15.51 -32.16
C GLU A 691 37.34 -15.91 -32.68
N LYS A 692 36.71 -16.94 -32.09
CA LYS A 692 35.33 -17.34 -32.44
C LYS A 692 34.30 -16.26 -32.13
N ALA A 693 34.50 -15.49 -31.06
CA ALA A 693 33.59 -14.42 -30.65
C ALA A 693 33.54 -13.24 -31.63
N LYS A 694 34.63 -13.00 -32.38
CA LYS A 694 34.71 -11.90 -33.36
C LYS A 694 33.73 -12.03 -34.54
N LYS A 695 33.18 -13.23 -34.79
CA LYS A 695 32.21 -13.46 -35.87
C LYS A 695 30.83 -12.84 -35.57
N TYR A 696 30.52 -12.61 -34.29
CA TYR A 696 29.25 -12.02 -33.90
C TYR A 696 29.31 -10.51 -34.00
N SER A 697 28.28 -9.90 -34.60
CA SER A 697 28.14 -8.44 -34.68
C SER A 697 27.85 -7.83 -33.30
N LEU A 698 27.18 -8.61 -32.44
CA LEU A 698 26.86 -8.26 -31.06
C LEU A 698 26.88 -9.51 -30.18
N ILE A 699 27.41 -9.38 -28.98
CA ILE A 699 27.32 -10.41 -27.93
C ILE A 699 26.46 -9.85 -26.80
N ILE A 700 25.35 -10.52 -26.53
CA ILE A 700 24.41 -10.21 -25.47
C ILE A 700 24.78 -11.07 -24.26
N ALA A 701 25.36 -10.44 -23.25
CA ALA A 701 25.72 -11.05 -21.98
C ALA A 701 24.51 -11.08 -21.04
N GLY A 702 24.35 -12.20 -20.35
CA GLY A 702 23.25 -12.40 -19.42
C GLY A 702 23.31 -11.57 -18.14
N SER A 703 24.47 -11.10 -17.72
CA SER A 703 24.63 -10.33 -16.49
C SER A 703 25.68 -9.24 -16.65
N ASN A 704 25.68 -8.27 -15.73
CA ASN A 704 26.75 -7.28 -15.62
C ASN A 704 28.11 -7.96 -15.47
N TRP A 705 28.20 -8.99 -14.62
CA TRP A 705 29.42 -9.76 -14.41
C TRP A 705 29.89 -10.48 -15.68
N ASN A 706 29.00 -11.15 -16.43
CA ASN A 706 29.39 -11.76 -17.70
C ASN A 706 29.84 -10.71 -18.72
N ALA A 707 29.18 -9.55 -18.77
CA ALA A 707 29.56 -8.48 -19.67
C ALA A 707 30.96 -7.94 -19.34
N ASP A 708 31.26 -7.74 -18.06
CA ASP A 708 32.54 -7.21 -17.60
C ASP A 708 33.68 -8.22 -17.80
N VAL A 709 33.42 -9.51 -17.59
CA VAL A 709 34.39 -10.58 -17.91
C VAL A 709 34.72 -10.54 -19.41
N LEU A 710 33.73 -10.55 -20.30
CA LEU A 710 33.98 -10.50 -21.75
C LEU A 710 34.76 -9.25 -22.17
N ARG A 711 34.42 -8.08 -21.60
CA ARG A 711 35.12 -6.83 -21.86
C ARG A 711 36.56 -6.83 -21.34
N SER A 712 36.83 -7.49 -20.21
CA SER A 712 38.19 -7.59 -19.67
C SER A 712 39.13 -8.42 -20.57
N TYR A 713 38.58 -9.33 -21.38
CA TYR A 713 39.31 -10.02 -22.45
C TYR A 713 39.35 -9.25 -23.79
N GLY A 714 38.86 -8.01 -23.83
CA GLY A 714 39.00 -7.10 -24.98
C GLY A 714 37.85 -7.13 -25.99
N LEU A 715 36.72 -7.79 -25.69
CA LEU A 715 35.53 -7.73 -26.55
C LEU A 715 34.76 -6.41 -26.33
N THR A 716 34.63 -5.61 -27.38
CA THR A 716 34.01 -4.27 -27.32
C THR A 716 32.53 -4.26 -27.73
N ASN A 717 32.08 -5.26 -28.46
CA ASN A 717 30.71 -5.41 -28.96
C ASN A 717 29.83 -6.24 -28.00
N VAL A 718 29.87 -5.88 -26.71
CA VAL A 718 29.14 -6.59 -25.65
C VAL A 718 28.01 -5.73 -25.08
N ALA A 719 26.77 -6.13 -25.35
CA ALA A 719 25.57 -5.61 -24.70
C ALA A 719 25.19 -6.49 -23.50
N MET A 720 24.42 -5.92 -22.58
CA MET A 720 23.94 -6.61 -21.39
C MET A 720 22.41 -6.66 -21.43
N VAL A 721 21.82 -7.79 -21.04
CA VAL A 721 20.40 -7.83 -20.67
C VAL A 721 20.32 -7.65 -19.17
N ASN A 722 19.45 -6.74 -18.71
CA ASN A 722 19.12 -6.67 -17.29
C ASN A 722 18.40 -7.96 -16.91
N GLN A 723 19.07 -8.83 -16.16
CA GLN A 723 18.43 -9.94 -15.48
C GLN A 723 17.65 -9.39 -14.28
N GLY A 724 16.38 -9.75 -14.22
CA GLY A 724 15.48 -9.46 -13.10
C GLY A 724 14.55 -10.63 -12.89
N ILE A 725 14.02 -10.74 -11.67
CA ILE A 725 12.94 -11.68 -11.35
C ILE A 725 11.66 -11.08 -11.95
N ASP A 726 10.97 -11.80 -12.83
CA ASP A 726 9.59 -11.44 -13.18
C ASP A 726 8.68 -12.02 -12.08
N PRO A 727 8.13 -11.17 -11.19
CA PRO A 727 7.33 -11.63 -10.06
C PRO A 727 5.99 -12.22 -10.49
N ALA A 728 5.52 -11.97 -11.72
CA ALA A 728 4.23 -12.45 -12.21
C ALA A 728 4.24 -13.94 -12.62
N ILE A 729 5.42 -14.51 -12.83
CA ILE A 729 5.65 -15.93 -13.18
C ILE A 729 6.50 -16.66 -12.12
N PHE A 730 6.83 -15.98 -11.03
CA PHE A 730 7.54 -16.50 -9.87
C PHE A 730 6.56 -17.14 -8.89
N HIS A 731 6.74 -18.42 -8.58
CA HIS A 731 5.96 -19.12 -7.55
C HIS A 731 6.91 -19.66 -6.47
N PRO A 732 6.73 -19.32 -5.18
CA PRO A 732 7.37 -20.08 -4.12
C PRO A 732 6.87 -21.53 -4.18
N ALA A 733 7.79 -22.50 -4.21
CA ALA A 733 7.38 -23.90 -4.16
C ALA A 733 6.58 -24.15 -2.86
N PRO A 734 5.38 -24.75 -2.91
CA PRO A 734 4.62 -25.06 -1.70
C PRO A 734 5.38 -26.06 -0.82
N LYS A 735 5.25 -25.90 0.50
CA LYS A 735 5.82 -26.76 1.56
C LYS A 735 5.41 -28.24 1.39
N SER A 736 6.05 -28.95 0.49
CA SER A 736 5.98 -30.41 0.36
C SER A 736 7.39 -30.98 0.52
N ASN A 737 7.92 -30.85 1.74
CA ASN A 737 9.00 -31.55 2.45
C ASN A 737 10.01 -32.50 1.75
N LEU A 738 10.28 -32.40 0.45
CA LEU A 738 11.30 -33.21 -0.23
C LEU A 738 12.59 -32.44 -0.55
N PHE A 739 12.59 -31.10 -0.63
CA PHE A 739 13.80 -30.29 -0.97
C PHE A 739 13.85 -28.89 -0.31
N GLY A 740 13.43 -28.80 0.96
CA GLY A 740 12.89 -27.62 1.67
C GLY A 740 13.62 -26.27 1.81
N ASP A 741 14.60 -25.87 0.99
CA ASP A 741 15.18 -24.51 1.07
C ASP A 741 15.41 -23.83 -0.29
N ARG A 742 14.77 -24.31 -1.38
CA ARG A 742 15.11 -23.88 -2.75
C ARG A 742 14.06 -22.98 -3.39
N PHE A 743 14.53 -21.90 -4.00
CA PHE A 743 13.84 -20.93 -4.84
C PHE A 743 14.00 -21.32 -6.31
N VAL A 744 12.97 -21.07 -7.13
CA VAL A 744 13.11 -21.16 -8.59
C VAL A 744 13.60 -19.81 -9.10
N ILE A 745 14.86 -19.73 -9.50
CA ILE A 745 15.43 -18.50 -10.06
C ILE A 745 15.60 -18.63 -11.57
N PHE A 746 15.51 -17.50 -12.28
CA PHE A 746 15.92 -17.40 -13.67
C PHE A 746 17.38 -16.95 -13.72
N SER A 747 18.29 -17.90 -13.69
CA SER A 747 19.73 -17.65 -13.76
C SER A 747 20.31 -18.32 -14.99
N GLY A 748 21.17 -17.59 -15.71
CA GLY A 748 21.86 -18.10 -16.88
C GLY A 748 20.96 -18.62 -18.01
N GLY A 749 19.76 -18.05 -18.15
CA GLY A 749 18.76 -18.51 -19.13
C GLY A 749 18.12 -19.85 -18.79
N LYS A 750 18.16 -20.33 -17.54
CA LYS A 750 17.46 -21.54 -17.09
C LYS A 750 16.59 -21.25 -15.88
N LEU A 751 15.53 -22.03 -15.71
CA LEU A 751 14.84 -22.14 -14.42
C LEU A 751 15.64 -23.13 -13.55
N GLU A 752 16.19 -22.65 -12.44
CA GLU A 752 16.99 -23.45 -11.54
C GLU A 752 16.47 -23.39 -10.10
N TYR A 753 16.57 -24.51 -9.39
CA TYR A 753 16.28 -24.57 -7.96
C TYR A 753 17.55 -24.22 -7.17
N ARG A 754 17.65 -23.00 -6.64
CA ARG A 754 18.79 -22.52 -5.83
C ARG A 754 18.39 -22.26 -4.40
N LYS A 755 19.25 -22.52 -3.42
CA LYS A 755 18.92 -22.12 -2.05
C LYS A 755 19.00 -20.60 -1.91
N GLY A 756 18.25 -20.01 -0.98
CA GLY A 756 18.24 -18.55 -0.80
C GLY A 756 19.60 -17.95 -0.42
N GLN A 757 20.51 -18.79 0.05
CA GLN A 757 21.90 -18.47 0.36
C GLN A 757 22.87 -18.67 -0.81
N ASP A 758 22.42 -19.26 -1.93
CA ASP A 758 23.18 -19.41 -3.18
C ASP A 758 22.83 -18.30 -4.21
N ILE A 759 21.87 -17.42 -3.86
CA ILE A 759 21.47 -16.20 -4.58
C ILE A 759 22.24 -15.05 -3.95
#